data_AF-A0AB34P854-F1
#
_entry.id   AF-A0AB34P854-F1
#
_cell.length_a   1.000
_cell.length_b   1.000
_cell.length_c   1.000
_cell.angle_alpha   90.00
_cell.angle_beta   90.00
_cell.angle_gamma   90.00
#
_symmetry.space_group_name_H-M   'P 1'
#
loop_
_entity.id
_entity.type
_entity.pdbx_description
1 polymer ?
#
loop_
_entity_poly.entity_id
_entity_poly.type
_entity_poly.pdbx_seq_one_letter_code
_entity_poly.pdbx_strand_id
1 'polypeptide(L)'
;MSERQGVQGQQTEDGVTTEGMSDVMHALQALADGAPADAFAVLGPHLQADGRRRVRVLAPGAEAMGLIDPRGKLLARMQPGAFDGVFEGELAVEGPYRLRIVWPEAVQEIEDPYAFGPTLDESMLLQIAAGDGQALRGALGARHLQCGDVPGVRFAVWAPHAQRVAVVGDFNGWDGRRHPMRQRIGGFWEVFLPRVEAGARYKYAITAADGRVLLKADPVARQSELPPATASVVPGTAAFAWTDADWMGKRHAQALPAPLSIYEVHAASWRRDGHNQPLDWPTLAAQLIPYVQELGFTHIELLPITEHPFGGSWGYQPLGLYAPTARHGSPDGFAQFVDACHRAGIGVILDWVSAHFPDDAHGLAQFDGAALYEHADPREGVHRDWNTLIYNYGRPEVTAYLLGSALEWVDHYHLDGLRVDAVASMLYRDYGRAEGEWVPNAHGGRENLEAVTFLRQLNREIAARHPGVLTIAEESTAWPGVTAPISDGGLGFTHKWNMGWMHDTLSYMQRDPAERAQHHSQLTFGLVYAFDERFVLPLSHDEVVHGSGGLLGQMPGDDWRRFANLRAYLALMWAHPGDKLVFMGAEFGQWADWSHDQSLDWHLLDGAPHRGVQRLVGDLNATLRRVPALYRGTHRTDGFDWSVADDARNSVLAFIRHDPDGGAPPLLAVSNLTPQPLHDYRVGVPRAGLWREILNTDSAHYGGSNLGNSGRLATEPMGMHGHAQSLRLTLPPLATLYLQAEK
;
A
#
# COMPACT_ATOMS: atom_id res chain seq x y z
N MET A 1 -62.91 -60.47 -38.47
CA MET A 1 -62.67 -59.55 -37.35
C MET A 1 -61.23 -59.11 -37.47
N SER A 2 -61.02 -57.93 -38.07
CA SER A 2 -59.78 -57.52 -38.70
C SER A 2 -59.32 -56.19 -38.13
N GLU A 3 -58.01 -56.11 -37.87
CA GLU A 3 -57.11 -54.99 -38.18
C GLU A 3 -57.09 -53.66 -37.39
N ARG A 4 -55.83 -53.35 -37.01
CA ARG A 4 -55.10 -52.07 -37.10
C ARG A 4 -55.47 -50.96 -36.13
N GLN A 5 -54.66 -50.88 -35.08
CA GLN A 5 -54.27 -49.60 -34.46
C GLN A 5 -53.40 -48.81 -35.45
N GLY A 6 -53.90 -47.67 -35.90
CA GLY A 6 -53.12 -46.62 -36.56
C GLY A 6 -53.16 -45.37 -35.70
N VAL A 7 -52.05 -45.03 -35.06
CA VAL A 7 -51.81 -43.70 -34.52
C VAL A 7 -51.06 -42.94 -35.59
N GLN A 8 -51.72 -41.94 -36.18
CA GLN A 8 -51.12 -41.00 -37.11
C GLN A 8 -50.01 -40.23 -36.39
N GLY A 9 -48.79 -40.36 -36.90
CA GLY A 9 -47.68 -39.49 -36.55
C GLY A 9 -47.97 -38.08 -37.03
N GLN A 10 -47.92 -37.13 -36.10
CA GLN A 10 -47.73 -35.72 -36.40
C GLN A 10 -46.22 -35.54 -36.59
N GLN A 11 -45.79 -35.49 -37.85
CA GLN A 11 -44.48 -34.99 -38.22
C GLN A 11 -44.38 -33.53 -37.74
N THR A 12 -43.51 -33.26 -36.78
CA THR A 12 -43.05 -31.89 -36.50
C THR A 12 -41.93 -31.58 -37.48
N GLU A 13 -42.31 -30.99 -38.61
CA GLU A 13 -41.41 -30.21 -39.45
C GLU A 13 -41.12 -28.86 -38.76
N ASP A 14 -39.82 -28.55 -38.71
CA ASP A 14 -39.15 -27.24 -38.83
C ASP A 14 -39.88 -25.96 -38.41
N GLY A 15 -39.21 -25.22 -37.51
CA GLY A 15 -39.51 -23.82 -37.27
C GLY A 15 -38.54 -23.19 -36.27
N VAL A 16 -37.43 -22.64 -36.75
CA VAL A 16 -36.88 -21.44 -36.10
C VAL A 16 -37.97 -20.39 -36.26
N THR A 17 -38.62 -20.01 -35.16
CA THR A 17 -39.75 -19.08 -35.18
C THR A 17 -39.30 -17.72 -35.72
N THR A 18 -40.16 -17.04 -36.47
CA THR A 18 -39.95 -15.68 -37.00
C THR A 18 -39.57 -14.68 -35.90
N GLU A 19 -40.00 -14.92 -34.66
CA GLU A 19 -39.62 -14.16 -33.46
C GLU A 19 -38.12 -14.26 -33.17
N GLY A 20 -37.52 -15.45 -33.19
CA GLY A 20 -36.09 -15.63 -32.90
C GLY A 20 -35.16 -15.01 -33.96
N MET A 21 -35.63 -14.91 -35.21
CA MET A 21 -34.86 -14.22 -36.26
C MET A 21 -34.95 -12.69 -36.13
N SER A 22 -36.07 -12.16 -35.62
CA SER A 22 -36.24 -10.74 -35.27
C SER A 22 -35.30 -10.33 -34.14
N ASP A 23 -35.17 -11.17 -33.10
CA ASP A 23 -34.33 -10.89 -31.94
C ASP A 23 -32.83 -10.84 -32.29
N VAL A 24 -32.36 -11.79 -33.13
CA VAL A 24 -30.98 -11.80 -33.63
C VAL A 24 -30.67 -10.52 -34.43
N MET A 25 -31.59 -10.09 -35.29
CA MET A 25 -31.41 -8.87 -36.08
C MET A 25 -31.38 -7.62 -35.21
N HIS A 26 -32.23 -7.54 -34.18
CA HIS A 26 -32.18 -6.43 -33.22
C HIS A 26 -30.86 -6.40 -32.43
N ALA A 27 -30.38 -7.55 -31.97
CA ALA A 27 -29.11 -7.63 -31.26
C ALA A 27 -27.92 -7.24 -32.15
N LEU A 28 -27.89 -7.68 -33.41
CA LEU A 28 -26.83 -7.30 -34.35
C LEU A 28 -26.82 -5.80 -34.66
N GLN A 29 -27.99 -5.16 -34.83
CA GLN A 29 -28.08 -3.71 -34.99
C GLN A 29 -27.54 -3.00 -33.74
N ALA A 30 -27.99 -3.44 -32.55
CA ALA A 30 -27.54 -2.86 -31.29
C ALA A 30 -26.02 -2.95 -31.14
N LEU A 31 -25.41 -4.10 -31.43
CA LEU A 31 -23.95 -4.26 -31.39
C LEU A 31 -23.23 -3.36 -32.42
N ALA A 32 -23.75 -3.26 -33.65
CA ALA A 32 -23.19 -2.41 -34.69
C ALA A 32 -23.22 -0.91 -34.31
N ASP A 33 -24.27 -0.48 -33.60
CA ASP A 33 -24.41 0.87 -33.07
C ASP A 33 -23.64 1.10 -31.76
N GLY A 34 -23.03 0.06 -31.19
CA GLY A 34 -22.36 0.11 -29.89
C GLY A 34 -23.32 0.15 -28.69
N ALA A 35 -24.59 -0.18 -28.90
CA ALA A 35 -25.62 -0.28 -27.88
C ALA A 35 -25.56 -1.63 -27.12
N PRO A 36 -26.22 -1.72 -25.95
CA PRO A 36 -26.29 -2.94 -25.15
C PRO A 36 -26.95 -4.13 -25.88
N ALA A 37 -26.24 -5.25 -25.96
CA ALA A 37 -26.74 -6.55 -26.42
C ALA A 37 -25.75 -7.67 -26.00
N ASP A 38 -26.24 -8.90 -25.90
CA ASP A 38 -25.38 -10.07 -25.64
C ASP A 38 -24.62 -10.45 -26.92
N ALA A 39 -23.35 -10.06 -26.96
CA ALA A 39 -22.46 -10.35 -28.08
C ALA A 39 -22.27 -11.86 -28.32
N PHE A 40 -22.20 -12.68 -27.27
CA PHE A 40 -21.94 -14.12 -27.41
C PHE A 40 -23.19 -14.90 -27.85
N ALA A 41 -24.38 -14.31 -27.75
CA ALA A 41 -25.61 -14.90 -28.27
C ALA A 41 -25.76 -14.76 -29.80
N VAL A 42 -24.95 -13.90 -30.46
CA VAL A 42 -25.07 -13.65 -31.90
C VAL A 42 -23.76 -13.65 -32.68
N LEU A 43 -22.63 -13.28 -32.06
CA LEU A 43 -21.29 -13.27 -32.66
C LEU A 43 -20.55 -14.60 -32.44
N GLY A 44 -19.62 -14.91 -33.33
CA GLY A 44 -18.91 -16.19 -33.31
C GLY A 44 -19.72 -17.33 -33.93
N PRO A 45 -19.28 -18.58 -33.73
CA PRO A 45 -19.83 -19.74 -34.41
C PRO A 45 -21.11 -20.26 -33.72
N HIS A 46 -22.21 -20.28 -34.48
CA HIS A 46 -23.52 -20.79 -34.04
C HIS A 46 -23.97 -21.96 -34.89
N LEU A 47 -24.25 -23.10 -34.26
CA LEU A 47 -24.75 -24.29 -34.94
C LEU A 47 -26.16 -24.04 -35.50
N GLN A 48 -26.36 -24.33 -36.78
CA GLN A 48 -27.64 -24.24 -37.47
C GLN A 48 -28.35 -25.61 -37.47
N ALA A 49 -29.66 -25.61 -37.75
CA ALA A 49 -30.47 -26.84 -37.79
C ALA A 49 -29.98 -27.87 -38.83
N ASP A 50 -29.35 -27.40 -39.91
CA ASP A 50 -28.78 -28.25 -40.97
C ASP A 50 -27.36 -28.78 -40.65
N GLY A 51 -26.86 -28.53 -39.44
CA GLY A 51 -25.55 -28.95 -38.98
C GLY A 51 -24.38 -28.06 -39.41
N ARG A 52 -24.61 -27.04 -40.24
CA ARG A 52 -23.57 -26.03 -40.57
C ARG A 52 -23.38 -25.07 -39.40
N ARG A 53 -22.20 -24.45 -39.30
CA ARG A 53 -21.96 -23.35 -38.34
C ARG A 53 -22.03 -22.03 -39.08
N ARG A 54 -22.94 -21.15 -38.66
CA ARG A 54 -22.95 -19.74 -39.08
C ARG A 54 -22.00 -18.98 -38.18
N VAL A 55 -21.05 -18.28 -38.77
CA VAL A 55 -20.10 -17.40 -38.05
C VAL A 55 -20.50 -15.97 -38.35
N ARG A 56 -20.72 -15.18 -37.30
CA ARG A 56 -20.95 -13.74 -37.41
C ARG A 56 -19.82 -12.97 -36.73
N VAL A 57 -19.32 -11.94 -37.38
CA VAL A 57 -18.23 -11.12 -36.86
C VAL A 57 -18.61 -9.65 -36.95
N LEU A 58 -18.32 -8.90 -35.89
CA LEU A 58 -18.42 -7.44 -35.87
C LEU A 58 -17.02 -6.84 -36.02
N ALA A 59 -16.74 -6.26 -37.17
CA ALA A 59 -15.49 -5.60 -37.51
C ALA A 59 -15.74 -4.28 -38.27
N PRO A 60 -16.20 -3.21 -37.57
CA PRO A 60 -16.38 -1.89 -38.19
C PRO A 60 -15.09 -1.38 -38.84
N GLY A 61 -15.20 -0.94 -40.08
CA GLY A 61 -14.09 -0.47 -40.91
C GLY A 61 -13.33 -1.57 -41.68
N ALA A 62 -13.73 -2.84 -41.58
CA ALA A 62 -13.20 -3.88 -42.47
C ALA A 62 -13.83 -3.77 -43.87
N GLU A 63 -13.03 -3.96 -44.91
CA GLU A 63 -13.48 -3.92 -46.31
C GLU A 63 -13.95 -5.30 -46.81
N ALA A 64 -13.33 -6.37 -46.30
CA ALA A 64 -13.68 -7.74 -46.63
C ALA A 64 -13.26 -8.71 -45.52
N MET A 65 -13.90 -9.88 -45.46
CA MET A 65 -13.56 -10.91 -44.49
C MET A 65 -13.70 -12.32 -45.05
N GLY A 66 -12.86 -13.24 -44.57
CA GLY A 66 -12.95 -14.67 -44.88
C GLY A 66 -12.63 -15.53 -43.67
N LEU A 67 -13.20 -16.73 -43.65
CA LEU A 67 -12.88 -17.78 -42.70
C LEU A 67 -11.75 -18.63 -43.30
N ILE A 68 -10.67 -18.83 -42.56
CA ILE A 68 -9.51 -19.62 -42.98
C ILE A 68 -9.24 -20.77 -42.01
N ASP A 69 -8.60 -21.84 -42.47
CA ASP A 69 -8.10 -22.91 -41.60
C ASP A 69 -6.81 -22.46 -40.87
N PRO A 70 -6.30 -23.23 -39.89
CA PRO A 70 -5.05 -22.90 -39.20
C PRO A 70 -3.82 -22.78 -40.10
N ARG A 71 -3.88 -23.30 -41.34
CA ARG A 71 -2.81 -23.23 -42.34
C ARG A 71 -2.99 -22.06 -43.33
N GLY A 72 -4.01 -21.22 -43.12
CA GLY A 72 -4.31 -20.06 -43.96
C GLY A 72 -5.12 -20.37 -45.22
N LYS A 73 -5.61 -21.60 -45.40
CA LYS A 73 -6.47 -21.94 -46.55
C LYS A 73 -7.85 -21.32 -46.33
N LEU A 74 -8.36 -20.61 -47.33
CA LEU A 74 -9.72 -20.07 -47.31
C LEU A 74 -10.76 -21.21 -47.24
N LEU A 75 -11.56 -21.20 -46.17
CA LEU A 75 -12.68 -22.10 -45.94
C LEU A 75 -13.97 -21.51 -46.52
N ALA A 76 -14.23 -20.23 -46.26
CA ALA A 76 -15.41 -19.52 -46.77
C ALA A 76 -15.13 -18.01 -46.90
N ARG A 77 -15.73 -17.35 -47.88
CA ARG A 77 -15.81 -15.87 -47.91
C ARG A 77 -17.00 -15.44 -47.07
N MET A 78 -16.81 -14.44 -46.22
CA MET A 78 -17.90 -13.84 -45.48
C MET A 78 -18.55 -12.73 -46.32
N GLN A 79 -19.86 -12.62 -46.25
CA GLN A 79 -20.62 -11.54 -46.89
C GLN A 79 -20.88 -10.43 -45.87
N PRO A 80 -20.91 -9.16 -46.31
CA PRO A 80 -21.46 -8.08 -45.49
C PRO A 80 -22.88 -8.43 -45.04
N GLY A 81 -23.14 -8.27 -43.75
CA GLY A 81 -24.45 -8.45 -43.15
C GLY A 81 -25.37 -7.25 -43.40
N ALA A 82 -26.51 -7.23 -42.70
CA ALA A 82 -27.50 -6.17 -42.83
C ALA A 82 -27.06 -4.81 -42.25
N PHE A 83 -26.05 -4.81 -41.38
CA PHE A 83 -25.57 -3.64 -40.65
C PHE A 83 -24.08 -3.42 -40.87
N ASP A 84 -23.67 -2.15 -40.75
CA ASP A 84 -22.27 -1.76 -40.96
C ASP A 84 -21.33 -2.52 -40.03
N GLY A 85 -20.20 -2.98 -40.58
CA GLY A 85 -19.21 -3.77 -39.86
C GLY A 85 -19.61 -5.21 -39.51
N VAL A 86 -20.86 -5.64 -39.76
CA VAL A 86 -21.27 -7.04 -39.52
C VAL A 86 -20.94 -7.89 -40.76
N PHE A 87 -20.32 -9.04 -40.55
CA PHE A 87 -20.03 -10.03 -41.61
C PHE A 87 -20.60 -11.39 -41.22
N GLU A 88 -21.15 -12.13 -42.18
CA GLU A 88 -21.66 -13.49 -41.98
C GLU A 88 -20.98 -14.48 -42.95
N GLY A 89 -20.63 -15.66 -42.44
CA GLY A 89 -20.14 -16.78 -43.25
C GLY A 89 -20.63 -18.12 -42.73
N GLU A 90 -20.58 -19.15 -43.58
CA GLU A 90 -20.97 -20.51 -43.20
C GLU A 90 -19.78 -21.47 -43.30
N LEU A 91 -19.59 -22.27 -42.25
CA LEU A 91 -18.62 -23.36 -42.23
C LEU A 91 -19.34 -24.69 -42.40
N ALA A 92 -19.02 -25.38 -43.49
CA ALA A 92 -19.56 -26.69 -43.83
C ALA A 92 -18.87 -27.86 -43.11
N VAL A 93 -17.70 -27.62 -42.48
CA VAL A 93 -16.89 -28.66 -41.85
C VAL A 93 -16.68 -28.33 -40.37
N GLU A 94 -16.74 -29.34 -39.51
CA GLU A 94 -16.27 -29.23 -38.13
C GLU A 94 -14.75 -29.01 -38.09
N GLY A 95 -14.29 -28.20 -37.14
CA GLY A 95 -12.88 -27.87 -36.97
C GLY A 95 -12.61 -26.42 -36.60
N PRO A 96 -11.35 -26.11 -36.24
CA PRO A 96 -10.91 -24.75 -35.92
C PRO A 96 -10.90 -23.87 -37.17
N TYR A 97 -11.15 -22.58 -36.98
CA TYR A 97 -11.04 -21.56 -38.02
C TYR A 97 -10.39 -20.29 -37.44
N ARG A 98 -9.92 -19.44 -38.33
CA ARG A 98 -9.46 -18.08 -38.04
C ARG A 98 -10.15 -17.09 -38.99
N LEU A 99 -10.12 -15.83 -38.62
CA LEU A 99 -10.59 -14.71 -39.42
C LEU A 99 -9.42 -14.18 -40.24
N ARG A 100 -9.63 -13.97 -41.55
CA ARG A 100 -8.80 -13.11 -42.39
C ARG A 100 -9.59 -11.83 -42.64
N ILE A 101 -9.15 -10.74 -42.02
CA ILE A 101 -9.80 -9.43 -42.07
C ILE A 101 -8.97 -8.53 -42.98
N VAL A 102 -9.61 -7.94 -43.98
CA VAL A 102 -9.01 -6.93 -44.85
C VAL A 102 -9.40 -5.56 -44.33
N TRP A 103 -8.44 -4.84 -43.78
CA TRP A 103 -8.53 -3.43 -43.41
C TRP A 103 -8.01 -2.56 -44.56
N PRO A 104 -8.30 -1.24 -44.59
CA PRO A 104 -7.85 -0.34 -45.65
C PRO A 104 -6.33 -0.37 -45.90
N GLU A 105 -5.53 -0.60 -44.85
CA GLU A 105 -4.07 -0.54 -44.91
C GLU A 105 -3.37 -1.87 -44.56
N ALA A 106 -4.13 -2.91 -44.18
CA ALA A 106 -3.54 -4.16 -43.67
C ALA A 106 -4.46 -5.37 -43.85
N VAL A 107 -3.87 -6.56 -43.93
CA VAL A 107 -4.60 -7.82 -43.79
C VAL A 107 -4.20 -8.44 -42.46
N GLN A 108 -5.18 -8.73 -41.62
CA GLN A 108 -5.00 -9.36 -40.32
C GLN A 108 -5.54 -10.79 -40.35
N GLU A 109 -4.76 -11.74 -39.83
CA GLU A 109 -5.23 -13.10 -39.57
C GLU A 109 -5.24 -13.35 -38.07
N ILE A 110 -6.39 -13.68 -37.49
CA ILE A 110 -6.54 -13.81 -36.04
C ILE A 110 -7.64 -14.82 -35.69
N GLU A 111 -7.54 -15.45 -34.52
CA GLU A 111 -8.64 -16.23 -33.97
C GLU A 111 -9.86 -15.34 -33.66
N ASP A 112 -11.07 -15.88 -33.78
CA ASP A 112 -12.31 -15.15 -33.44
C ASP A 112 -12.47 -15.07 -31.91
N PRO A 113 -12.48 -13.89 -31.29
CA PRO A 113 -12.69 -13.75 -29.84
C PRO A 113 -13.99 -14.38 -29.32
N TYR A 114 -15.04 -14.40 -30.16
CA TYR A 114 -16.36 -14.93 -29.82
C TYR A 114 -16.50 -16.43 -30.10
N ALA A 115 -15.44 -17.09 -30.57
CA ALA A 115 -15.37 -18.55 -30.61
C ALA A 115 -14.96 -19.18 -29.27
N PHE A 116 -14.53 -18.38 -28.29
CA PHE A 116 -14.08 -18.85 -26.98
C PHE A 116 -15.21 -18.78 -25.93
N GLY A 117 -15.40 -19.87 -25.18
CA GLY A 117 -16.38 -19.94 -24.11
C GLY A 117 -16.01 -19.14 -22.85
N PRO A 118 -16.74 -19.32 -21.74
CA PRO A 118 -16.33 -18.89 -20.40
C PRO A 118 -14.91 -19.29 -20.03
N THR A 119 -14.12 -18.31 -19.56
CA THR A 119 -12.74 -18.55 -19.09
C THR A 119 -12.58 -18.32 -17.59
N LEU A 120 -13.51 -17.59 -16.97
CA LEU A 120 -13.64 -17.49 -15.52
C LEU A 120 -14.53 -18.59 -14.97
N ASP A 121 -13.99 -19.26 -13.95
CA ASP A 121 -14.69 -20.22 -13.12
C ASP A 121 -15.76 -19.51 -12.28
N GLU A 122 -16.96 -20.07 -12.26
CA GLU A 122 -18.09 -19.54 -11.50
C GLU A 122 -17.84 -19.63 -9.99
N SER A 123 -17.09 -20.63 -9.52
CA SER A 123 -16.77 -20.71 -8.10
C SER A 123 -15.94 -19.52 -7.62
N MET A 124 -15.03 -19.02 -8.46
CA MET A 124 -14.24 -17.82 -8.13
C MET A 124 -15.14 -16.59 -8.04
N LEU A 125 -16.11 -16.43 -8.93
CA LEU A 125 -17.06 -15.30 -8.89
C LEU A 125 -17.91 -15.34 -7.61
N LEU A 126 -18.33 -16.52 -7.17
CA LEU A 126 -19.05 -16.71 -5.90
C LEU A 126 -18.17 -16.41 -4.69
N GLN A 127 -16.88 -16.77 -4.72
CA GLN A 127 -15.93 -16.44 -3.66
C GLN A 127 -15.71 -14.92 -3.56
N ILE A 128 -15.61 -14.22 -4.69
CA ILE A 128 -15.52 -12.74 -4.71
C ILE A 128 -16.77 -12.11 -4.09
N ALA A 129 -17.95 -12.57 -4.48
CA ALA A 129 -19.21 -12.12 -3.90
C ALA A 129 -19.34 -12.42 -2.40
N ALA A 130 -18.54 -13.35 -1.88
CA ALA A 130 -18.42 -13.65 -0.46
C ALA A 130 -17.32 -12.87 0.27
N GLY A 131 -16.60 -11.96 -0.42
CA GLY A 131 -15.55 -11.14 0.17
C GLY A 131 -14.13 -11.73 0.12
N ASP A 132 -13.88 -12.75 -0.71
CA ASP A 132 -12.56 -13.37 -0.82
C ASP A 132 -11.61 -12.54 -1.71
N GLY A 133 -10.64 -11.87 -1.07
CA GLY A 133 -9.65 -11.05 -1.78
C GLY A 133 -8.67 -11.86 -2.63
N GLN A 134 -8.38 -13.12 -2.31
CA GLN A 134 -7.50 -13.95 -3.12
C GLN A 134 -8.20 -14.40 -4.40
N ALA A 135 -9.49 -14.73 -4.32
CA ALA A 135 -10.29 -15.03 -5.49
C ALA A 135 -10.36 -13.81 -6.43
N LEU A 136 -10.60 -12.60 -5.89
CA LEU A 136 -10.65 -11.37 -6.69
C LEU A 136 -9.29 -11.10 -7.37
N ARG A 137 -8.21 -11.17 -6.59
CA ARG A 137 -6.83 -10.97 -7.07
C ARG A 137 -6.41 -11.97 -8.14
N GLY A 138 -6.97 -13.18 -8.19
CA GLY A 138 -6.70 -14.16 -9.24
C GLY A 138 -7.62 -14.05 -10.47
N ALA A 139 -8.84 -13.58 -10.27
CA ALA A 139 -9.89 -13.59 -11.28
C ALA A 139 -9.93 -12.32 -12.14
N LEU A 140 -9.87 -11.14 -11.52
CA LEU A 140 -10.10 -9.89 -12.22
C LEU A 140 -8.83 -9.34 -12.91
N GLY A 141 -9.07 -8.40 -13.81
CA GLY A 141 -8.05 -7.68 -14.56
C GLY A 141 -7.66 -8.32 -15.88
N ALA A 142 -6.57 -7.82 -16.47
CA ALA A 142 -5.90 -8.45 -17.60
C ALA A 142 -5.02 -9.63 -17.15
N ARG A 143 -5.32 -10.84 -17.61
CA ARG A 143 -4.60 -12.07 -17.29
C ARG A 143 -4.20 -12.83 -18.54
N HIS A 144 -2.91 -13.11 -18.67
CA HIS A 144 -2.41 -14.02 -19.68
C HIS A 144 -3.01 -15.40 -19.49
N LEU A 145 -3.62 -15.94 -20.55
CA LEU A 145 -4.19 -17.28 -20.59
C LEU A 145 -3.84 -17.97 -21.90
N GLN A 146 -3.84 -19.29 -21.84
CA GLN A 146 -3.63 -20.18 -22.97
C GLN A 146 -4.92 -20.98 -23.18
N CYS A 147 -5.70 -20.64 -24.21
CA CYS A 147 -6.92 -21.37 -24.58
C CYS A 147 -6.60 -22.37 -25.69
N GLY A 148 -6.34 -23.64 -25.33
CA GLY A 148 -5.81 -24.62 -26.26
C GLY A 148 -4.39 -24.24 -26.69
N ASP A 149 -4.15 -24.10 -27.99
CA ASP A 149 -2.88 -23.63 -28.58
C ASP A 149 -2.84 -22.11 -28.83
N VAL A 150 -3.88 -21.37 -28.42
CA VAL A 150 -4.01 -19.93 -28.64
C VAL A 150 -3.63 -19.14 -27.37
N PRO A 151 -2.50 -18.42 -27.35
CA PRO A 151 -2.19 -17.47 -26.29
C PRO A 151 -3.02 -16.20 -26.44
N GLY A 152 -3.36 -15.57 -25.33
CA GLY A 152 -4.06 -14.29 -25.31
C GLY A 152 -4.25 -13.76 -23.89
N VAL A 153 -5.11 -12.76 -23.77
CA VAL A 153 -5.40 -12.10 -22.49
C VAL A 153 -6.89 -12.20 -22.21
N ARG A 154 -7.24 -12.73 -21.04
CA ARG A 154 -8.56 -12.54 -20.47
C ARG A 154 -8.63 -11.20 -19.77
N PHE A 155 -9.62 -10.41 -20.12
CA PHE A 155 -10.01 -9.22 -19.39
C PHE A 155 -11.25 -9.52 -18.56
N ALA A 156 -11.25 -9.09 -17.31
CA ALA A 156 -12.41 -9.26 -16.43
C ALA A 156 -12.57 -8.11 -15.45
N VAL A 157 -13.81 -7.63 -15.29
CA VAL A 157 -14.12 -6.46 -14.46
C VAL A 157 -15.49 -6.61 -13.78
N TRP A 158 -15.62 -6.05 -12.58
CA TRP A 158 -16.88 -5.98 -11.87
C TRP A 158 -17.59 -4.65 -12.18
N ALA A 159 -18.79 -4.72 -12.76
CA ALA A 159 -19.59 -3.56 -13.16
C ALA A 159 -21.09 -3.95 -13.22
N PRO A 160 -21.72 -4.22 -12.05
CA PRO A 160 -23.04 -4.81 -11.98
C PRO A 160 -24.18 -3.92 -12.49
N HIS A 161 -24.00 -2.59 -12.50
CA HIS A 161 -25.01 -1.64 -12.97
C HIS A 161 -24.82 -1.25 -14.45
N ALA A 162 -23.73 -1.70 -15.08
CA ALA A 162 -23.46 -1.45 -16.48
C ALA A 162 -24.48 -2.17 -17.38
N GLN A 163 -24.94 -1.48 -18.42
CA GLN A 163 -25.72 -2.10 -19.50
C GLN A 163 -24.82 -2.84 -20.49
N ARG A 164 -23.58 -2.38 -20.64
CA ARG A 164 -22.59 -2.94 -21.57
C ARG A 164 -21.19 -2.62 -21.07
N VAL A 165 -20.28 -3.56 -21.24
CA VAL A 165 -18.85 -3.33 -21.07
C VAL A 165 -18.12 -3.80 -22.32
N ALA A 166 -17.15 -3.02 -22.79
CA ALA A 166 -16.22 -3.42 -23.84
C ALA A 166 -14.78 -3.12 -23.44
N VAL A 167 -13.83 -3.93 -23.93
CA VAL A 167 -12.41 -3.62 -23.77
C VAL A 167 -11.95 -2.78 -24.95
N VAL A 168 -11.31 -1.65 -24.68
CA VAL A 168 -10.72 -0.77 -25.69
C VAL A 168 -9.22 -0.65 -25.47
N GLY A 169 -8.45 -0.57 -26.53
CA GLY A 169 -6.99 -0.46 -26.43
C GLY A 169 -6.30 -0.38 -27.78
N ASP A 170 -4.97 -0.46 -27.75
CA ASP A 170 -4.13 -0.38 -28.95
C ASP A 170 -4.54 -1.42 -30.00
N PHE A 171 -4.86 -2.64 -29.56
CA PHE A 171 -5.20 -3.79 -30.41
C PHE A 171 -6.53 -3.67 -31.15
N ASN A 172 -7.39 -2.70 -30.81
CA ASN A 172 -8.65 -2.47 -31.52
C ASN A 172 -8.87 -1.02 -31.96
N GLY A 173 -7.84 -0.18 -31.89
CA GLY A 173 -7.95 1.24 -32.28
C GLY A 173 -8.87 2.03 -31.34
N TRP A 174 -9.00 1.60 -30.09
CA TRP A 174 -9.85 2.23 -29.07
C TRP A 174 -11.36 2.28 -29.42
N ASP A 175 -11.83 1.45 -30.36
CA ASP A 175 -13.24 1.38 -30.75
C ASP A 175 -14.03 0.42 -29.85
N GLY A 176 -14.88 1.00 -29.00
CA GLY A 176 -15.72 0.29 -28.05
C GLY A 176 -16.73 -0.68 -28.67
N ARG A 177 -16.97 -0.65 -29.99
CA ARG A 177 -17.87 -1.60 -30.67
C ARG A 177 -17.23 -2.96 -30.91
N ARG A 178 -15.90 -3.03 -31.02
CA ARG A 178 -15.18 -4.22 -31.52
C ARG A 178 -15.11 -5.39 -30.53
N HIS A 179 -14.97 -5.09 -29.23
CA HIS A 179 -14.79 -6.13 -28.21
C HIS A 179 -15.74 -5.97 -27.00
N PRO A 180 -17.09 -5.99 -27.19
CA PRO A 180 -18.03 -6.15 -26.09
C PRO A 180 -17.77 -7.44 -25.31
N MET A 181 -17.90 -7.34 -23.98
CA MET A 181 -17.66 -8.41 -23.01
C MET A 181 -18.95 -9.17 -22.71
N ARG A 182 -18.81 -10.42 -22.23
CA ARG A 182 -19.91 -11.23 -21.72
C ARG A 182 -20.19 -10.89 -20.28
N GLN A 183 -21.45 -10.62 -19.93
CA GLN A 183 -21.88 -10.55 -18.54
C GLN A 183 -21.98 -11.96 -17.94
N ARG A 184 -21.49 -12.12 -16.72
CA ARG A 184 -21.54 -13.33 -15.90
C ARG A 184 -22.39 -13.07 -14.64
N ILE A 185 -22.58 -14.12 -13.84
CA ILE A 185 -23.25 -14.03 -12.53
C ILE A 185 -22.66 -12.90 -11.68
N GLY A 186 -23.48 -12.21 -10.88
CA GLY A 186 -23.00 -11.17 -9.96
C GLY A 186 -22.56 -9.85 -10.61
N GLY A 187 -22.77 -9.68 -11.91
CA GLY A 187 -22.40 -8.44 -12.61
C GLY A 187 -20.92 -8.33 -12.95
N PHE A 188 -20.22 -9.46 -12.98
CA PHE A 188 -18.88 -9.55 -13.56
C PHE A 188 -18.96 -9.62 -15.07
N TRP A 189 -17.97 -9.06 -15.75
CA TRP A 189 -17.85 -9.07 -17.21
C TRP A 189 -16.54 -9.73 -17.60
N GLU A 190 -16.51 -10.52 -18.67
CA GLU A 190 -15.28 -11.11 -19.18
C GLU A 190 -15.21 -11.15 -20.72
N VAL A 191 -13.99 -11.16 -21.25
CA VAL A 191 -13.70 -11.57 -22.64
C VAL A 191 -12.27 -12.10 -22.73
N PHE A 192 -12.06 -13.14 -23.53
CA PHE A 192 -10.72 -13.57 -23.92
C PHE A 192 -10.39 -13.01 -25.29
N LEU A 193 -9.30 -12.24 -25.38
CA LEU A 193 -8.80 -11.69 -26.62
C LEU A 193 -7.52 -12.43 -27.03
N PRO A 194 -7.54 -13.16 -28.16
CA PRO A 194 -6.38 -13.90 -28.63
C PRO A 194 -5.28 -12.93 -29.09
N ARG A 195 -4.01 -13.33 -28.93
CA ARG A 195 -2.83 -12.62 -29.44
C ARG A 195 -2.63 -11.19 -28.90
N VAL A 196 -3.34 -10.77 -27.86
CA VAL A 196 -2.98 -9.55 -27.12
C VAL A 196 -1.69 -9.80 -26.35
N GLU A 197 -0.71 -8.91 -26.51
CA GLU A 197 0.62 -9.05 -25.93
C GLU A 197 0.79 -8.19 -24.66
N ALA A 198 1.79 -8.52 -23.85
CA ALA A 198 2.23 -7.67 -22.75
C ALA A 198 2.64 -6.28 -23.26
N GLY A 199 2.38 -5.24 -22.48
CA GLY A 199 2.61 -3.85 -22.85
C GLY A 199 1.47 -3.20 -23.64
N ALA A 200 0.46 -3.96 -24.09
CA ALA A 200 -0.72 -3.38 -24.71
C ALA A 200 -1.48 -2.49 -23.73
N ARG A 201 -1.82 -1.27 -24.15
CA ARG A 201 -2.61 -0.34 -23.34
C ARG A 201 -4.09 -0.59 -23.54
N TYR A 202 -4.84 -0.52 -22.45
CA TYR A 202 -6.27 -0.76 -22.47
C TYR A 202 -7.04 0.01 -21.39
N LYS A 203 -8.36 0.10 -21.61
CA LYS A 203 -9.38 0.58 -20.68
C LYS A 203 -10.66 -0.23 -20.86
N TYR A 204 -11.59 -0.07 -19.92
CA TYR A 204 -12.97 -0.50 -20.07
C TYR A 204 -13.83 0.66 -20.55
N ALA A 205 -14.56 0.45 -21.65
CA ALA A 205 -15.64 1.31 -22.10
C ALA A 205 -16.96 0.78 -21.54
N ILE A 206 -17.51 1.48 -20.55
CA ILE A 206 -18.69 1.06 -19.78
C ILE A 206 -19.88 1.93 -20.16
N THR A 207 -20.95 1.33 -20.66
CA THR A 207 -22.23 2.02 -20.88
C THR A 207 -23.05 1.95 -19.59
N ALA A 208 -23.21 3.09 -18.93
CA ALA A 208 -24.00 3.24 -17.72
C ALA A 208 -25.51 3.10 -18.00
N ALA A 209 -26.32 2.97 -16.93
CA ALA A 209 -27.77 2.85 -17.03
C ALA A 209 -28.46 4.05 -17.71
N ASP A 210 -27.85 5.23 -17.67
CA ASP A 210 -28.30 6.46 -18.32
C ASP A 210 -27.82 6.63 -19.77
N GLY A 211 -27.10 5.63 -20.30
CA GLY A 211 -26.57 5.61 -21.67
C GLY A 211 -25.23 6.31 -21.86
N ARG A 212 -24.65 6.95 -20.83
CA ARG A 212 -23.30 7.52 -20.93
C ARG A 212 -22.26 6.41 -21.09
N VAL A 213 -21.25 6.66 -21.93
CA VAL A 213 -20.07 5.79 -22.06
C VAL A 213 -18.94 6.36 -21.20
N LEU A 214 -18.51 5.58 -20.22
CA LEU A 214 -17.41 5.89 -19.30
C LEU A 214 -16.15 5.15 -19.76
N LEU A 215 -15.01 5.83 -19.79
CA LEU A 215 -13.71 5.20 -20.03
C LEU A 215 -12.96 5.06 -18.72
N LYS A 216 -12.88 3.83 -18.22
CA LYS A 216 -12.30 3.49 -16.91
C LYS A 216 -10.98 2.75 -17.05
N ALA A 217 -10.01 3.13 -16.22
CA ALA A 217 -8.85 2.30 -15.96
C ALA A 217 -9.31 1.00 -15.26
N ASP A 218 -8.51 -0.05 -15.39
CA ASP A 218 -8.77 -1.31 -14.71
C ASP A 218 -8.49 -1.17 -13.19
N PRO A 219 -9.49 -1.40 -12.31
CA PRO A 219 -9.32 -1.30 -10.86
C PRO A 219 -8.19 -2.20 -10.32
N VAL A 220 -7.95 -3.33 -10.98
CA VAL A 220 -6.93 -4.31 -10.58
C VAL A 220 -5.78 -4.38 -11.59
N ALA A 221 -5.53 -3.28 -12.30
CA ALA A 221 -4.35 -3.14 -13.15
C ALA A 221 -3.07 -3.42 -12.34
N ARG A 222 -2.19 -4.26 -12.89
CA ARG A 222 -0.86 -4.53 -12.33
C ARG A 222 0.24 -3.66 -12.92
N GLN A 223 -0.12 -2.88 -13.93
CA GLN A 223 0.74 -1.92 -14.59
C GLN A 223 -0.12 -0.82 -15.21
N SER A 224 0.40 0.40 -15.22
CA SER A 224 -0.23 1.63 -15.70
C SER A 224 0.69 2.36 -16.68
N GLU A 225 0.11 3.25 -17.49
CA GLU A 225 0.90 4.29 -18.15
C GLU A 225 1.41 5.31 -17.13
N LEU A 226 2.50 6.00 -17.48
CA LEU A 226 3.01 7.14 -16.70
C LEU A 226 1.98 8.29 -16.69
N PRO A 227 1.59 8.82 -15.52
CA PRO A 227 0.73 10.00 -15.44
C PRO A 227 1.31 11.19 -16.24
N PRO A 228 0.47 12.01 -16.91
CA PRO A 228 -0.99 12.07 -16.80
C PRO A 228 -1.74 11.11 -17.74
N ALA A 229 -1.07 10.18 -18.41
CA ALA A 229 -1.75 9.12 -19.14
C ALA A 229 -2.46 8.17 -18.15
N THR A 230 -3.53 7.53 -18.60
CA THR A 230 -4.52 6.90 -17.70
C THR A 230 -4.93 5.50 -18.15
N ALA A 231 -4.31 4.92 -19.20
CA ALA A 231 -4.60 3.55 -19.55
C ALA A 231 -3.92 2.58 -18.58
N SER A 232 -4.57 1.45 -18.37
CA SER A 232 -3.93 0.28 -17.80
C SER A 232 -3.07 -0.39 -18.86
N VAL A 233 -2.05 -1.12 -18.43
CA VAL A 233 -1.12 -1.83 -19.31
C VAL A 233 -1.20 -3.32 -18.99
N VAL A 234 -1.28 -4.16 -20.03
CA VAL A 234 -1.21 -5.61 -19.86
C VAL A 234 0.16 -5.96 -19.28
N PRO A 235 0.27 -6.57 -18.08
CA PRO A 235 1.54 -6.82 -17.43
C PRO A 235 2.38 -7.86 -18.18
N GLY A 236 3.66 -7.98 -17.81
CA GLY A 236 4.55 -9.04 -18.30
C GLY A 236 4.01 -10.45 -18.04
N THR A 237 4.43 -11.42 -18.86
CA THR A 237 4.02 -12.84 -18.75
C THR A 237 4.87 -13.65 -17.78
N ALA A 238 6.12 -13.24 -17.56
CA ALA A 238 7.07 -13.96 -16.73
C ALA A 238 6.91 -13.57 -15.25
N ALA A 239 6.94 -14.56 -14.36
CA ALA A 239 7.09 -14.29 -12.94
C ALA A 239 8.52 -13.77 -12.66
N PHE A 240 8.64 -12.79 -11.77
CA PHE A 240 9.93 -12.33 -11.29
C PHE A 240 10.68 -13.45 -10.55
N ALA A 241 11.98 -13.58 -10.82
CA ALA A 241 12.83 -14.62 -10.23
C ALA A 241 13.49 -14.13 -8.94
N TRP A 242 12.78 -14.29 -7.81
CA TRP A 242 13.25 -13.92 -6.48
C TRP A 242 14.50 -14.67 -6.02
N THR A 243 15.33 -14.00 -5.21
CA THR A 243 16.57 -14.56 -4.62
C THR A 243 16.63 -14.42 -3.10
N ASP A 244 15.49 -14.09 -2.49
CA ASP A 244 15.33 -13.72 -1.07
C ASP A 244 14.81 -14.86 -0.19
N ALA A 245 14.86 -16.11 -0.64
CA ALA A 245 14.32 -17.27 0.09
C ALA A 245 14.85 -17.39 1.54
N ASP A 246 16.12 -17.03 1.75
CA ASP A 246 16.75 -16.99 3.08
C ASP A 246 16.14 -15.94 4.01
N TRP A 247 15.73 -14.78 3.47
CA TRP A 247 15.02 -13.74 4.21
C TRP A 247 13.61 -14.20 4.54
N MET A 248 12.86 -14.66 3.52
CA MET A 248 11.49 -15.12 3.67
C MET A 248 11.36 -16.28 4.67
N GLY A 249 12.34 -17.20 4.70
CA GLY A 249 12.38 -18.28 5.68
C GLY A 249 12.68 -17.84 7.12
N LYS A 250 13.33 -16.67 7.32
CA LYS A 250 13.69 -16.12 8.64
C LYS A 250 12.70 -15.09 9.14
N ARG A 251 11.92 -14.44 8.27
CA ARG A 251 10.97 -13.37 8.60
C ARG A 251 10.06 -13.73 9.78
N HIS A 252 9.53 -14.96 9.80
CA HIS A 252 8.73 -15.45 10.92
C HIS A 252 9.49 -15.49 12.26
N ALA A 253 10.75 -15.96 12.25
CA ALA A 253 11.58 -16.04 13.46
C ALA A 253 12.07 -14.66 13.95
N GLN A 254 12.09 -13.66 13.06
CA GLN A 254 12.39 -12.26 13.39
C GLN A 254 11.22 -11.56 14.09
N ALA A 255 10.03 -12.17 14.16
CA ALA A 255 8.87 -11.67 14.93
C ALA A 255 9.00 -11.84 16.46
N LEU A 256 10.08 -12.47 16.94
CA LEU A 256 10.53 -12.38 18.33
C LEU A 256 10.98 -10.94 18.65
N PRO A 257 11.06 -10.51 19.92
CA PRO A 257 11.50 -9.15 20.23
C PRO A 257 12.84 -8.86 19.56
N ALA A 258 12.80 -7.98 18.55
CA ALA A 258 13.88 -7.62 17.66
C ALA A 258 13.93 -6.10 17.52
N PRO A 259 15.11 -5.52 17.24
CA PRO A 259 15.22 -4.07 17.06
C PRO A 259 14.47 -3.65 15.79
N LEU A 260 13.49 -2.75 15.93
CA LEU A 260 12.80 -2.12 14.81
C LEU A 260 13.16 -0.63 14.73
N SER A 261 13.87 -0.27 13.66
CA SER A 261 14.17 1.11 13.31
C SER A 261 13.94 1.32 11.82
N ILE A 262 12.98 2.18 11.53
CA ILE A 262 12.38 2.41 10.22
C ILE A 262 12.91 3.74 9.66
N TYR A 263 13.38 3.70 8.42
CA TYR A 263 13.67 4.90 7.63
C TYR A 263 12.52 5.13 6.65
N GLU A 264 11.70 6.13 6.92
CA GLU A 264 10.55 6.48 6.09
C GLU A 264 11.01 7.32 4.88
N VAL A 265 10.56 6.94 3.68
CA VAL A 265 11.09 7.45 2.41
C VAL A 265 9.96 7.72 1.42
N HIS A 266 9.93 8.94 0.87
CA HIS A 266 9.23 9.21 -0.39
C HIS A 266 10.18 8.97 -1.57
N ALA A 267 9.97 7.86 -2.28
CA ALA A 267 10.88 7.35 -3.31
C ALA A 267 11.24 8.39 -4.39
N ALA A 268 10.29 9.24 -4.79
CA ALA A 268 10.49 10.21 -5.88
C ALA A 268 11.26 11.48 -5.49
N SER A 269 11.42 11.79 -4.20
CA SER A 269 12.10 13.00 -3.73
C SER A 269 13.29 12.74 -2.80
N TRP A 270 13.56 11.49 -2.43
CA TRP A 270 14.78 11.15 -1.69
C TRP A 270 16.03 11.63 -2.44
N ARG A 271 16.16 11.20 -3.71
CA ARG A 271 17.11 11.71 -4.69
C ARG A 271 16.43 11.76 -6.06
N ARG A 272 16.88 12.71 -6.87
CA ARG A 272 16.49 12.88 -8.27
C ARG A 272 17.74 12.88 -9.14
N ASP A 273 17.58 12.56 -10.41
CA ASP A 273 18.70 12.52 -11.35
C ASP A 273 19.19 13.93 -11.75
N GLY A 274 20.19 14.00 -12.64
CA GLY A 274 20.73 15.26 -13.16
C GLY A 274 19.73 16.10 -14.00
N HIS A 275 18.54 15.56 -14.27
CA HIS A 275 17.45 16.21 -14.98
C HIS A 275 16.25 16.51 -14.07
N ASN A 276 16.43 16.39 -12.75
CA ASN A 276 15.39 16.57 -11.75
C ASN A 276 14.19 15.65 -12.02
N GLN A 277 14.45 14.38 -12.35
CA GLN A 277 13.44 13.32 -12.46
C GLN A 277 13.58 12.32 -11.31
N PRO A 278 12.47 11.68 -10.87
CA PRO A 278 12.55 10.56 -9.93
C PRO A 278 13.50 9.47 -10.44
N LEU A 279 14.25 8.85 -9.54
CA LEU A 279 15.10 7.71 -9.89
C LEU A 279 14.24 6.48 -10.22
N ASP A 280 14.66 5.68 -11.20
CA ASP A 280 14.04 4.37 -11.40
C ASP A 280 14.37 3.40 -10.25
N TRP A 281 13.61 2.31 -10.12
CA TRP A 281 13.80 1.35 -9.03
C TRP A 281 15.22 0.77 -8.94
N PRO A 282 15.88 0.35 -10.05
CA PRO A 282 17.25 -0.14 -9.98
C PRO A 282 18.25 0.91 -9.49
N THR A 283 18.13 2.17 -9.93
CA THR A 283 19.01 3.26 -9.51
C THR A 283 18.75 3.65 -8.05
N LEU A 284 17.49 3.68 -7.63
CA LEU A 284 17.13 3.91 -6.24
C LEU A 284 17.69 2.79 -5.34
N ALA A 285 17.53 1.52 -5.73
CA ALA A 285 18.09 0.38 -5.00
C ALA A 285 19.61 0.51 -4.82
N ALA A 286 20.34 0.86 -5.89
CA ALA A 286 21.79 0.99 -5.86
C ALA A 286 22.30 2.11 -4.94
N GLN A 287 21.47 3.10 -4.62
CA GLN A 287 21.87 4.25 -3.80
C GLN A 287 21.27 4.21 -2.38
N LEU A 288 19.98 3.92 -2.26
CA LEU A 288 19.25 3.94 -0.99
C LEU A 288 19.65 2.78 -0.09
N ILE A 289 19.74 1.56 -0.64
CA ILE A 289 20.02 0.36 0.17
C ILE A 289 21.37 0.45 0.89
N PRO A 290 22.50 0.81 0.22
CA PRO A 290 23.77 1.00 0.92
C PRO A 290 23.71 2.10 1.98
N TYR A 291 22.99 3.19 1.71
CA TYR A 291 22.84 4.31 2.65
C TYR A 291 22.11 3.88 3.93
N VAL A 292 20.96 3.21 3.78
CA VAL A 292 20.15 2.68 4.88
C VAL A 292 20.93 1.63 5.68
N GLN A 293 21.70 0.78 5.00
CA GLN A 293 22.56 -0.24 5.61
C GLN A 293 23.72 0.39 6.41
N GLU A 294 24.37 1.42 5.87
CA GLU A 294 25.45 2.16 6.54
C GLU A 294 24.97 2.81 7.83
N LEU A 295 23.77 3.39 7.81
CA LEU A 295 23.14 3.98 9.00
C LEU A 295 22.50 2.94 9.93
N GLY A 296 22.46 1.67 9.55
CA GLY A 296 21.99 0.59 10.42
C GLY A 296 20.48 0.57 10.67
N PHE A 297 19.65 1.15 9.81
CA PHE A 297 18.20 0.97 9.85
C PHE A 297 17.83 -0.48 9.52
N THR A 298 16.76 -1.00 10.12
CA THR A 298 16.32 -2.38 9.89
C THR A 298 15.26 -2.48 8.80
N HIS A 299 14.49 -1.41 8.58
CA HIS A 299 13.42 -1.36 7.59
C HIS A 299 13.42 -0.04 6.82
N ILE A 300 12.93 -0.09 5.59
CA ILE A 300 12.49 1.07 4.81
C ILE A 300 10.97 1.06 4.83
N GLU A 301 10.35 2.19 5.18
CA GLU A 301 8.93 2.41 4.97
C GLU A 301 8.76 3.37 3.80
N LEU A 302 8.09 2.91 2.74
CA LEU A 302 7.81 3.71 1.57
C LEU A 302 6.46 4.41 1.77
N LEU A 303 6.45 5.74 1.61
CA LEU A 303 5.20 6.46 1.31
C LEU A 303 4.49 5.80 0.11
N PRO A 304 3.18 6.01 -0.09
CA PRO A 304 2.42 5.19 -1.03
C PRO A 304 3.01 5.18 -2.44
N ILE A 305 3.39 3.98 -2.91
CA ILE A 305 3.90 3.74 -4.25
C ILE A 305 2.86 3.11 -5.18
N THR A 306 1.62 2.94 -4.72
CA THR A 306 0.47 2.59 -5.58
C THR A 306 0.27 3.67 -6.64
N GLU A 307 -0.24 3.30 -7.82
CA GLU A 307 -0.42 4.28 -8.89
C GLU A 307 -1.41 5.38 -8.48
N HIS A 308 -1.00 6.63 -8.68
CA HIS A 308 -1.73 7.83 -8.29
C HIS A 308 -1.55 8.94 -9.35
N PRO A 309 -2.60 9.71 -9.67
CA PRO A 309 -2.58 10.66 -10.78
C PRO A 309 -1.74 11.91 -10.48
N PHE A 310 -1.74 12.38 -9.23
CA PHE A 310 -1.16 13.66 -8.84
C PHE A 310 -0.01 13.47 -7.83
N GLY A 311 1.20 13.90 -8.20
CA GLY A 311 2.39 13.74 -7.33
C GLY A 311 2.31 14.55 -6.02
N GLY A 312 1.56 15.64 -6.00
CA GLY A 312 1.36 16.46 -4.79
C GLY A 312 0.45 15.85 -3.73
N SER A 313 -0.19 14.71 -4.01
CA SER A 313 -0.84 13.89 -2.96
C SER A 313 0.17 13.03 -2.18
N TRP A 314 1.43 13.00 -2.62
CA TRP A 314 2.51 12.16 -2.08
C TRP A 314 2.22 10.65 -2.16
N GLY A 315 1.21 10.28 -2.95
CA GLY A 315 0.69 8.91 -3.08
C GLY A 315 -0.61 8.63 -2.33
N TYR A 316 -1.03 9.50 -1.40
CA TYR A 316 -2.22 9.29 -0.55
C TYR A 316 -3.57 9.44 -1.26
N GLN A 317 -3.58 9.68 -2.56
CA GLN A 317 -4.79 9.66 -3.40
C GLN A 317 -4.63 8.66 -4.55
N PRO A 318 -4.60 7.35 -4.27
CA PRO A 318 -4.32 6.34 -5.29
C PRO A 318 -5.54 5.99 -6.13
N LEU A 319 -5.27 5.53 -7.35
CA LEU A 319 -6.26 4.97 -8.27
C LEU A 319 -5.93 3.54 -8.70
N GLY A 320 -4.67 3.12 -8.62
CA GLY A 320 -4.23 1.76 -8.95
C GLY A 320 -3.60 1.05 -7.75
N LEU A 321 -4.43 0.45 -6.89
CA LEU A 321 -3.95 -0.23 -5.67
C LEU A 321 -3.15 -1.52 -5.93
N TYR A 322 -3.16 -2.03 -7.16
CA TYR A 322 -2.52 -3.28 -7.58
C TYR A 322 -1.23 -3.07 -8.40
N ALA A 323 -0.85 -1.82 -8.67
CA ALA A 323 0.30 -1.48 -9.49
C ALA A 323 1.26 -0.54 -8.75
N PRO A 324 2.58 -0.83 -8.74
CA PRO A 324 3.55 0.21 -8.41
C PRO A 324 3.50 1.31 -9.46
N THR A 325 3.63 2.56 -9.02
CA THR A 325 3.55 3.73 -9.90
C THR A 325 4.61 3.66 -10.99
N ALA A 326 4.20 3.97 -12.22
CA ALA A 326 5.05 3.94 -13.39
C ALA A 326 6.17 5.01 -13.37
N ARG A 327 6.13 5.96 -12.43
CA ARG A 327 7.16 7.02 -12.25
C ARG A 327 8.56 6.47 -12.01
N HIS A 328 8.67 5.25 -11.49
CA HIS A 328 9.94 4.61 -11.15
C HIS A 328 10.31 3.45 -12.10
N GLY A 329 9.55 3.27 -13.19
CA GLY A 329 9.77 2.21 -14.16
C GLY A 329 8.78 1.05 -14.01
N SER A 330 9.24 -0.17 -14.27
CA SER A 330 8.37 -1.36 -14.36
C SER A 330 8.06 -1.98 -12.99
N PRO A 331 6.96 -2.75 -12.89
CA PRO A 331 6.70 -3.64 -11.75
C PRO A 331 7.87 -4.58 -11.39
N ASP A 332 8.55 -5.15 -12.40
CA ASP A 332 9.73 -5.98 -12.17
C ASP A 332 10.89 -5.19 -11.55
N GLY A 333 11.02 -3.91 -11.88
CA GLY A 333 11.99 -3.01 -11.24
C GLY A 333 11.70 -2.87 -9.74
N PHE A 334 10.42 -2.76 -9.34
CA PHE A 334 10.04 -2.71 -7.94
C PHE A 334 10.31 -4.05 -7.23
N ALA A 335 9.99 -5.18 -7.86
CA ALA A 335 10.34 -6.50 -7.33
C ALA A 335 11.85 -6.66 -7.13
N GLN A 336 12.67 -6.15 -8.06
CA GLN A 336 14.13 -6.12 -7.92
C GLN A 336 14.59 -5.25 -6.75
N PHE A 337 13.94 -4.11 -6.49
CA PHE A 337 14.22 -3.26 -5.34
C PHE A 337 13.99 -4.03 -4.03
N VAL A 338 12.83 -4.68 -3.87
CA VAL A 338 12.50 -5.44 -2.66
C VAL A 338 13.47 -6.62 -2.47
N ASP A 339 13.73 -7.39 -3.52
CA ASP A 339 14.68 -8.51 -3.50
C ASP A 339 16.10 -8.04 -3.10
N ALA A 340 16.51 -6.86 -3.55
CA ALA A 340 17.78 -6.25 -3.13
C ALA A 340 17.78 -5.82 -1.65
N CYS A 341 16.68 -5.27 -1.13
CA CYS A 341 16.53 -4.95 0.29
C CYS A 341 16.68 -6.23 1.15
N HIS A 342 15.99 -7.31 0.78
CA HIS A 342 16.03 -8.57 1.52
C HIS A 342 17.43 -9.19 1.53
N ARG A 343 18.16 -9.16 0.40
CA ARG A 343 19.57 -9.60 0.34
C ARG A 343 20.48 -8.74 1.22
N ALA A 344 20.16 -7.47 1.41
CA ALA A 344 20.87 -6.56 2.31
C ALA A 344 20.43 -6.70 3.79
N GLY A 345 19.43 -7.53 4.08
CA GLY A 345 18.87 -7.72 5.42
C GLY A 345 18.03 -6.54 5.89
N ILE A 346 17.35 -5.86 4.96
CA ILE A 346 16.47 -4.71 5.21
C ILE A 346 15.05 -5.12 4.83
N GLY A 347 14.11 -4.94 5.75
CA GLY A 347 12.70 -5.17 5.45
C GLY A 347 12.04 -3.99 4.75
N VAL A 348 10.97 -4.25 4.00
CA VAL A 348 10.22 -3.22 3.26
C VAL A 348 8.77 -3.14 3.75
N ILE A 349 8.38 -1.96 4.21
CA ILE A 349 7.04 -1.60 4.63
C ILE A 349 6.46 -0.64 3.59
N LEU A 350 5.17 -0.78 3.27
CA LEU A 350 4.46 0.14 2.38
C LEU A 350 3.32 0.82 3.11
N ASP A 351 3.24 2.14 2.95
CA ASP A 351 2.02 2.90 3.22
C ASP A 351 0.93 2.49 2.23
N TRP A 352 -0.05 1.76 2.75
CA TRP A 352 -1.15 1.22 1.98
C TRP A 352 -2.44 1.97 2.34
N VAL A 353 -2.98 2.65 1.34
CA VAL A 353 -4.08 3.61 1.50
C VAL A 353 -5.41 2.89 1.23
N SER A 354 -6.04 2.43 2.31
CA SER A 354 -7.35 1.77 2.26
C SER A 354 -8.52 2.65 2.72
N ALA A 355 -8.24 3.87 3.16
CA ALA A 355 -9.25 4.74 3.77
C ALA A 355 -10.14 5.47 2.75
N HIS A 356 -9.57 5.87 1.59
CA HIS A 356 -10.26 6.69 0.60
C HIS A 356 -9.59 6.62 -0.79
N PHE A 357 -10.22 7.23 -1.79
CA PHE A 357 -9.71 7.39 -3.15
C PHE A 357 -10.25 8.69 -3.80
N PRO A 358 -9.54 9.32 -4.76
CA PRO A 358 -10.00 10.55 -5.40
C PRO A 358 -11.13 10.32 -6.41
N ASP A 359 -11.80 11.40 -6.83
CA ASP A 359 -12.97 11.36 -7.71
C ASP A 359 -12.64 11.44 -9.21
N ASP A 360 -11.37 11.24 -9.59
CA ASP A 360 -10.91 11.22 -10.97
C ASP A 360 -11.78 10.34 -11.87
N ALA A 361 -12.24 10.89 -13.00
CA ALA A 361 -13.21 10.23 -13.88
C ALA A 361 -12.74 8.87 -14.42
N HIS A 362 -11.43 8.68 -14.60
CA HIS A 362 -10.85 7.42 -15.08
C HIS A 362 -10.71 6.36 -13.98
N GLY A 363 -10.85 6.75 -12.71
CA GLY A 363 -10.72 5.92 -11.52
C GLY A 363 -12.04 5.26 -11.06
N LEU A 364 -12.16 5.03 -9.75
CA LEU A 364 -13.24 4.21 -9.16
C LEU A 364 -14.57 4.95 -8.96
N ALA A 365 -14.57 6.29 -8.98
CA ALA A 365 -15.77 7.09 -8.74
C ALA A 365 -16.88 6.77 -9.75
N GLN A 366 -18.08 6.43 -9.27
CA GLN A 366 -19.22 6.02 -10.07
C GLN A 366 -18.84 5.04 -11.19
N PHE A 367 -18.07 4.01 -10.83
CA PHE A 367 -17.31 3.19 -11.78
C PHE A 367 -18.15 2.69 -12.98
N ASP A 368 -19.37 2.23 -12.70
CA ASP A 368 -20.32 1.71 -13.70
C ASP A 368 -21.57 2.60 -13.88
N GLY A 369 -21.48 3.86 -13.47
CA GLY A 369 -22.56 4.85 -13.53
C GLY A 369 -23.38 4.98 -12.25
N ALA A 370 -23.10 4.17 -11.23
CA ALA A 370 -23.66 4.29 -9.88
C ALA A 370 -22.55 4.24 -8.82
N ALA A 371 -22.85 4.66 -7.60
CA ALA A 371 -21.94 4.51 -6.46
C ALA A 371 -21.66 3.02 -6.22
N LEU A 372 -20.43 2.58 -6.57
CA LEU A 372 -20.06 1.17 -6.62
C LEU A 372 -19.03 0.84 -5.55
N TYR A 373 -17.85 1.46 -5.66
CA TYR A 373 -16.76 1.33 -4.69
C TYR A 373 -16.97 2.25 -3.49
N GLU A 374 -17.52 3.43 -3.73
CA GLU A 374 -17.92 4.40 -2.72
C GLU A 374 -19.31 4.11 -2.14
N HIS A 375 -19.57 4.60 -0.94
CA HIS A 375 -20.91 4.56 -0.37
C HIS A 375 -21.85 5.56 -1.06
N ALA A 376 -23.10 5.16 -1.35
CA ALA A 376 -24.05 6.00 -2.06
C ALA A 376 -24.55 7.21 -1.25
N ASP A 377 -24.62 7.08 0.08
CA ASP A 377 -24.89 8.23 0.97
C ASP A 377 -23.60 9.04 1.17
N PRO A 378 -23.54 10.31 0.73
CA PRO A 378 -22.34 11.14 0.86
C PRO A 378 -21.97 11.47 2.31
N ARG A 379 -22.89 11.31 3.26
CA ARG A 379 -22.59 11.43 4.71
C ARG A 379 -21.75 10.28 5.24
N GLU A 380 -21.60 9.22 4.45
CA GLU A 380 -20.76 8.06 4.76
C GLU A 380 -19.67 7.86 3.69
N GLY A 381 -19.94 8.25 2.44
CA GLY A 381 -19.10 7.99 1.27
C GLY A 381 -18.12 9.10 0.88
N VAL A 382 -18.03 10.23 1.61
CA VAL A 382 -17.17 11.37 1.25
C VAL A 382 -16.41 11.92 2.45
N HIS A 383 -15.09 12.08 2.32
CA HIS A 383 -14.31 12.97 3.19
C HIS A 383 -14.36 14.39 2.62
N ARG A 384 -15.12 15.27 3.28
CA ARG A 384 -15.38 16.63 2.78
C ARG A 384 -14.12 17.50 2.80
N ASP A 385 -13.32 17.38 3.86
CA ASP A 385 -12.10 18.17 4.02
C ASP A 385 -11.02 17.82 2.99
N TRP A 386 -11.05 16.59 2.47
CA TRP A 386 -10.06 16.09 1.50
C TRP A 386 -10.59 16.07 0.06
N ASN A 387 -11.90 16.26 -0.12
CA ASN A 387 -12.60 16.07 -1.38
C ASN A 387 -12.32 14.70 -2.03
N THR A 388 -12.43 13.63 -1.23
CA THR A 388 -12.23 12.24 -1.68
C THR A 388 -13.38 11.34 -1.28
N LEU A 389 -13.50 10.19 -1.95
CA LEU A 389 -14.53 9.19 -1.72
C LEU A 389 -14.07 8.09 -0.75
N ILE A 390 -14.99 7.57 0.05
CA ILE A 390 -14.74 6.53 1.06
C ILE A 390 -15.26 5.20 0.54
N TYR A 391 -14.43 4.16 0.63
CA TYR A 391 -14.81 2.81 0.25
C TYR A 391 -16.02 2.32 1.05
N ASN A 392 -16.95 1.63 0.37
CA ASN A 392 -18.07 0.96 1.00
C ASN A 392 -17.63 -0.39 1.58
N TYR A 393 -17.02 -0.37 2.76
CA TYR A 393 -16.54 -1.56 3.47
C TYR A 393 -17.63 -2.60 3.75
N GLY A 394 -18.91 -2.21 3.74
CA GLY A 394 -20.04 -3.11 3.93
C GLY A 394 -20.34 -3.99 2.71
N ARG A 395 -19.76 -3.68 1.55
CA ARG A 395 -19.98 -4.43 0.31
C ARG A 395 -18.91 -5.51 0.13
N PRO A 396 -19.29 -6.81 0.05
CA PRO A 396 -18.32 -7.91 -0.01
C PRO A 396 -17.30 -7.77 -1.14
N GLU A 397 -17.71 -7.36 -2.34
CA GLU A 397 -16.80 -7.20 -3.47
C GLU A 397 -15.79 -6.06 -3.28
N VAL A 398 -16.18 -4.99 -2.57
CA VAL A 398 -15.27 -3.88 -2.22
C VAL A 398 -14.28 -4.35 -1.14
N THR A 399 -14.75 -5.12 -0.15
CA THR A 399 -13.88 -5.76 0.83
C THR A 399 -12.91 -6.73 0.16
N ALA A 400 -13.37 -7.56 -0.78
CA ALA A 400 -12.50 -8.43 -1.57
C ALA A 400 -11.47 -7.63 -2.38
N TYR A 401 -11.87 -6.49 -2.95
CA TYR A 401 -10.98 -5.61 -3.71
C TYR A 401 -9.85 -5.07 -2.83
N LEU A 402 -10.17 -4.58 -1.63
CA LEU A 402 -9.17 -4.06 -0.70
C LEU A 402 -8.27 -5.17 -0.16
N LEU A 403 -8.84 -6.29 0.32
CA LEU A 403 -8.07 -7.44 0.80
C LEU A 403 -7.13 -8.00 -0.28
N GLY A 404 -7.63 -8.13 -1.51
CA GLY A 404 -6.84 -8.57 -2.65
C GLY A 404 -5.67 -7.63 -2.95
N SER A 405 -5.84 -6.31 -2.73
CA SER A 405 -4.77 -5.34 -2.94
C SER A 405 -3.67 -5.46 -1.89
N ALA A 406 -4.04 -5.64 -0.62
CA ALA A 406 -3.07 -5.89 0.45
C ALA A 406 -2.26 -7.18 0.20
N LEU A 407 -2.94 -8.25 -0.23
CA LEU A 407 -2.29 -9.51 -0.60
C LEU A 407 -1.44 -9.40 -1.85
N GLU A 408 -1.72 -8.48 -2.77
CA GLU A 408 -0.84 -8.26 -3.91
C GLU A 408 0.54 -7.77 -3.44
N TRP A 409 0.59 -6.82 -2.52
CA TRP A 409 1.85 -6.31 -1.98
C TRP A 409 2.61 -7.36 -1.15
N VAL A 410 1.91 -8.09 -0.28
CA VAL A 410 2.56 -9.08 0.60
C VAL A 410 2.93 -10.36 -0.15
N ASP A 411 2.03 -10.91 -0.98
CA ASP A 411 2.26 -12.19 -1.66
C ASP A 411 3.10 -12.03 -2.93
N HIS A 412 2.81 -11.03 -3.76
CA HIS A 412 3.43 -10.89 -5.08
C HIS A 412 4.77 -10.15 -5.00
N TYR A 413 4.84 -9.09 -4.18
CA TYR A 413 6.05 -8.27 -4.02
C TYR A 413 6.84 -8.56 -2.74
N HIS A 414 6.45 -9.58 -1.97
CA HIS A 414 7.15 -10.05 -0.77
C HIS A 414 7.29 -9.01 0.37
N LEU A 415 6.47 -7.95 0.40
CA LEU A 415 6.62 -6.91 1.42
C LEU A 415 6.51 -7.47 2.86
N ASP A 416 7.26 -6.86 3.77
CA ASP A 416 7.37 -7.25 5.18
C ASP A 416 6.41 -6.51 6.09
N GLY A 417 5.76 -5.45 5.59
CA GLY A 417 4.72 -4.78 6.33
C GLY A 417 3.85 -3.86 5.50
N LEU A 418 2.68 -3.56 6.05
CA LEU A 418 1.78 -2.51 5.57
C LEU A 418 1.51 -1.53 6.71
N ARG A 419 1.68 -0.23 6.44
CA ARG A 419 1.22 0.85 7.32
C ARG A 419 -0.07 1.42 6.75
N VAL A 420 -1.11 1.48 7.58
CA VAL A 420 -2.42 2.03 7.21
C VAL A 420 -2.51 3.43 7.78
N ASP A 421 -2.55 4.41 6.87
CA ASP A 421 -2.76 5.81 7.18
C ASP A 421 -4.21 6.09 7.59
N ALA A 422 -4.40 7.10 8.45
CA ALA A 422 -5.66 7.68 8.83
C ALA A 422 -6.72 6.65 9.27
N VAL A 423 -6.35 5.65 10.08
CA VAL A 423 -7.28 4.61 10.55
C VAL A 423 -8.46 5.23 11.31
N ALA A 424 -8.25 6.36 11.97
CA ALA A 424 -9.32 7.14 12.60
C ALA A 424 -10.42 7.57 11.60
N SER A 425 -10.05 7.92 10.37
CA SER A 425 -10.99 8.32 9.32
C SER A 425 -11.89 7.17 8.87
N MET A 426 -11.39 5.94 9.00
CA MET A 426 -12.14 4.72 8.73
C MET A 426 -13.06 4.36 9.89
N LEU A 427 -12.56 4.44 11.14
CA LEU A 427 -13.23 3.95 12.34
C LEU A 427 -14.45 4.77 12.77
N TYR A 428 -14.54 6.04 12.36
CA TYR A 428 -15.55 6.97 12.83
C TYR A 428 -16.43 7.53 11.71
N ARG A 429 -17.75 7.35 11.86
CA ARG A 429 -18.76 7.90 10.95
C ARG A 429 -18.87 9.43 11.05
N ASP A 430 -18.41 10.03 12.15
CA ASP A 430 -18.37 11.48 12.38
C ASP A 430 -17.01 12.14 12.10
N TYR A 431 -16.03 11.40 11.54
CA TYR A 431 -14.70 11.95 11.24
C TYR A 431 -14.79 13.14 10.26
N GLY A 432 -14.31 14.31 10.67
CA GLY A 432 -14.36 15.54 9.87
C GLY A 432 -15.78 16.04 9.58
N ARG A 433 -16.78 15.71 10.40
CA ARG A 433 -18.19 16.06 10.17
C ARG A 433 -18.82 16.73 11.39
N ALA A 434 -19.64 17.77 11.15
CA ALA A 434 -20.38 18.43 12.22
C ALA A 434 -21.64 17.64 12.64
N GLU A 435 -22.24 18.02 13.77
CA GLU A 435 -23.52 17.47 14.22
C GLU A 435 -24.61 17.66 13.13
N GLY A 436 -25.36 16.59 12.84
CA GLY A 436 -26.37 16.57 11.79
C GLY A 436 -25.84 16.26 10.38
N GLU A 437 -24.51 16.18 10.19
CA GLU A 437 -23.89 15.88 8.89
C GLU A 437 -23.45 14.42 8.72
N TRP A 438 -23.67 13.57 9.73
CA TRP A 438 -23.35 12.14 9.74
C TRP A 438 -24.54 11.30 10.25
N VAL A 439 -24.46 9.98 10.06
CA VAL A 439 -25.51 9.03 10.48
C VAL A 439 -24.92 8.01 11.45
N PRO A 440 -25.56 7.74 12.60
CA PRO A 440 -25.08 6.74 13.54
C PRO A 440 -25.19 5.31 13.01
N ASN A 441 -24.40 4.41 13.57
CA ASN A 441 -24.47 2.99 13.28
C ASN A 441 -25.78 2.36 13.81
N ALA A 442 -25.99 1.08 13.51
CA ALA A 442 -27.18 0.33 13.91
C ALA A 442 -27.44 0.28 15.44
N HIS A 443 -26.45 0.65 16.26
CA HIS A 443 -26.54 0.70 17.72
C HIS A 443 -26.61 2.13 18.28
N GLY A 444 -26.69 3.15 17.41
CA GLY A 444 -26.74 4.56 17.80
C GLY A 444 -25.38 5.20 18.07
N GLY A 445 -24.28 4.46 17.87
CA GLY A 445 -22.91 4.94 18.07
C GLY A 445 -22.30 5.58 16.82
N ARG A 446 -21.12 6.16 16.99
CA ARG A 446 -20.35 6.81 15.92
C ARG A 446 -19.37 5.87 15.20
N GLU A 447 -19.19 4.67 15.72
CA GLU A 447 -18.25 3.68 15.19
C GLU A 447 -18.72 3.16 13.83
N ASN A 448 -17.80 3.11 12.87
CA ASN A 448 -18.02 2.49 11.57
C ASN A 448 -17.80 0.97 11.68
N LEU A 449 -18.87 0.23 11.96
CA LEU A 449 -18.81 -1.21 12.22
C LEU A 449 -18.32 -2.02 11.01
N GLU A 450 -18.63 -1.54 9.81
CA GLU A 450 -18.18 -2.13 8.56
C GLU A 450 -16.66 -1.99 8.39
N ALA A 451 -16.10 -0.80 8.64
CA ALA A 451 -14.67 -0.57 8.62
C ALA A 451 -13.93 -1.38 9.72
N VAL A 452 -14.49 -1.45 10.93
CA VAL A 452 -13.95 -2.28 12.03
C VAL A 452 -13.90 -3.76 11.61
N THR A 453 -14.96 -4.25 10.97
CA THR A 453 -15.03 -5.64 10.49
C THR A 453 -13.99 -5.90 9.41
N PHE A 454 -13.85 -4.98 8.45
CA PHE A 454 -12.85 -5.04 7.40
C PHE A 454 -11.42 -5.07 7.95
N LEU A 455 -11.05 -4.16 8.85
CA LEU A 455 -9.71 -4.10 9.44
C LEU A 455 -9.37 -5.38 10.22
N ARG A 456 -10.32 -5.93 10.97
CA ARG A 456 -10.15 -7.22 11.64
C ARG A 456 -9.97 -8.36 10.64
N GLN A 457 -10.70 -8.36 9.53
CA GLN A 457 -10.54 -9.37 8.48
C GLN A 457 -9.16 -9.27 7.82
N LEU A 458 -8.73 -8.06 7.46
CA LEU A 458 -7.41 -7.78 6.90
C LEU A 458 -6.29 -8.33 7.79
N ASN A 459 -6.28 -7.93 9.07
CA ASN A 459 -5.24 -8.35 10.01
C ASN A 459 -5.26 -9.86 10.26
N ARG A 460 -6.46 -10.47 10.33
CA ARG A 460 -6.58 -11.93 10.47
C ARG A 460 -6.01 -12.66 9.26
N GLU A 461 -6.32 -12.20 8.05
CA GLU A 461 -5.87 -12.82 6.81
C GLU A 461 -4.36 -12.72 6.63
N ILE A 462 -3.78 -11.54 6.87
CA ILE A 462 -2.32 -11.34 6.82
C ILE A 462 -1.64 -12.22 7.87
N ALA A 463 -2.08 -12.19 9.12
CA ALA A 463 -1.46 -12.98 10.19
C ALA A 463 -1.54 -14.49 9.93
N ALA A 464 -2.65 -14.98 9.36
CA ALA A 464 -2.84 -16.40 9.06
C ALA A 464 -1.99 -16.89 7.88
N ARG A 465 -1.81 -16.06 6.84
CA ARG A 465 -1.07 -16.45 5.63
C ARG A 465 0.42 -16.13 5.70
N HIS A 466 0.77 -15.02 6.34
CA HIS A 466 2.12 -14.45 6.36
C HIS A 466 2.55 -14.07 7.77
N PRO A 467 2.78 -15.06 8.65
CA PRO A 467 3.16 -14.76 10.01
C PRO A 467 4.55 -14.08 10.03
N GLY A 468 4.63 -12.95 10.72
CA GLY A 468 5.82 -12.09 10.76
C GLY A 468 5.73 -10.83 9.89
N VAL A 469 4.70 -10.68 9.06
CA VAL A 469 4.41 -9.40 8.38
C VAL A 469 3.85 -8.39 9.38
N LEU A 470 4.37 -7.17 9.36
CA LEU A 470 3.92 -6.08 10.20
C LEU A 470 2.65 -5.45 9.60
N THR A 471 1.64 -5.24 10.44
CA THR A 471 0.55 -4.31 10.13
C THR A 471 0.59 -3.17 11.14
N ILE A 472 0.79 -1.95 10.66
CA ILE A 472 1.02 -0.76 11.49
C ILE A 472 -0.13 0.21 11.26
N ALA A 473 -0.78 0.68 12.33
CA ALA A 473 -1.86 1.65 12.25
C ALA A 473 -1.38 3.05 12.64
N GLU A 474 -1.69 4.06 11.83
CA GLU A 474 -1.81 5.44 12.34
C GLU A 474 -3.26 5.67 12.75
N GLU A 475 -3.47 5.72 14.06
CA GLU A 475 -4.77 5.93 14.67
C GLU A 475 -4.61 7.03 15.70
N SER A 476 -5.01 8.24 15.32
CA SER A 476 -4.78 9.49 16.06
C SER A 476 -5.83 9.78 17.13
N THR A 477 -6.75 8.86 17.40
CA THR A 477 -7.66 8.92 18.54
C THR A 477 -7.26 7.92 19.63
N ALA A 478 -8.06 7.85 20.69
CA ALA A 478 -7.87 6.91 21.79
C ALA A 478 -8.68 5.62 21.57
N TRP A 479 -8.74 5.07 20.35
CA TRP A 479 -9.41 3.79 20.10
C TRP A 479 -8.71 2.69 20.91
N PRO A 480 -9.42 1.93 21.76
CA PRO A 480 -8.79 0.92 22.60
C PRO A 480 -8.47 -0.37 21.82
N GLY A 481 -7.31 -0.97 22.09
CA GLY A 481 -6.97 -2.31 21.60
C GLY A 481 -6.68 -2.35 20.10
N VAL A 482 -6.03 -1.31 19.56
CA VAL A 482 -5.63 -1.27 18.15
C VAL A 482 -4.67 -2.44 17.84
N THR A 483 -3.71 -2.69 18.74
CA THR A 483 -2.72 -3.77 18.64
C THR A 483 -3.07 -5.02 19.45
N ALA A 484 -4.23 -5.01 20.11
CA ALA A 484 -4.72 -6.17 20.86
C ALA A 484 -5.21 -7.28 19.91
N PRO A 485 -5.15 -8.56 20.34
CA PRO A 485 -5.70 -9.67 19.57
C PRO A 485 -7.18 -9.49 19.24
N ILE A 486 -7.58 -9.93 18.05
CA ILE A 486 -8.99 -9.87 17.61
C ILE A 486 -9.90 -10.69 18.54
N SER A 487 -9.40 -11.80 19.11
CA SER A 487 -10.12 -12.63 20.08
C SER A 487 -10.54 -11.86 21.34
N ASP A 488 -9.80 -10.80 21.66
CA ASP A 488 -9.96 -10.00 22.88
C ASP A 488 -10.73 -8.70 22.58
N GLY A 489 -11.26 -8.56 21.36
CA GLY A 489 -11.97 -7.37 20.89
C GLY A 489 -11.08 -6.33 20.22
N GLY A 490 -9.78 -6.60 20.01
CA GLY A 490 -8.89 -5.67 19.32
C GLY A 490 -9.10 -5.59 17.81
N LEU A 491 -8.34 -4.70 17.15
CA LEU A 491 -8.30 -4.58 15.68
C LEU A 491 -7.30 -5.56 15.04
N GLY A 492 -6.33 -6.07 15.82
CA GLY A 492 -5.36 -7.07 15.38
C GLY A 492 -4.14 -6.50 14.66
N PHE A 493 -3.90 -5.19 14.71
CA PHE A 493 -2.67 -4.63 14.18
C PHE A 493 -1.46 -5.13 14.97
N THR A 494 -0.30 -5.24 14.33
CA THR A 494 0.94 -5.57 15.05
C THR A 494 1.46 -4.38 15.85
N HIS A 495 1.29 -3.16 15.33
CA HIS A 495 1.81 -1.92 15.92
C HIS A 495 0.86 -0.73 15.68
N LYS A 496 1.02 0.32 16.49
CA LYS A 496 0.33 1.61 16.37
C LYS A 496 1.35 2.74 16.44
N TRP A 497 1.22 3.78 15.62
CA TRP A 497 1.98 5.02 15.79
C TRP A 497 1.57 5.74 17.07
N ASN A 498 2.54 6.16 17.88
CA ASN A 498 2.31 6.94 19.10
C ASN A 498 2.25 8.44 18.80
N MET A 499 1.13 8.89 18.24
CA MET A 499 0.91 10.30 17.90
C MET A 499 0.93 11.21 19.14
N GLY A 500 0.50 10.71 20.30
CA GLY A 500 0.55 11.45 21.56
C GLY A 500 1.98 11.72 22.01
N TRP A 501 2.85 10.71 22.00
CA TRP A 501 4.28 10.88 22.27
C TRP A 501 4.93 11.86 21.28
N MET A 502 4.64 11.72 19.99
CA MET A 502 5.21 12.59 18.97
C MET A 502 4.85 14.05 19.26
N HIS A 503 3.55 14.34 19.40
CA HIS A 503 3.06 15.71 19.63
C HIS A 503 3.64 16.32 20.92
N ASP A 504 3.56 15.59 22.03
CA ASP A 504 4.00 16.08 23.33
C ASP A 504 5.52 16.35 23.35
N THR A 505 6.32 15.40 22.85
CA THR A 505 7.77 15.51 22.91
C THR A 505 8.32 16.50 21.89
N LEU A 506 7.76 16.57 20.68
CA LEU A 506 8.17 17.56 19.68
C LEU A 506 7.80 18.98 20.13
N SER A 507 6.58 19.17 20.63
CA SER A 507 6.15 20.46 21.23
C SER A 507 7.07 20.88 22.37
N TYR A 508 7.46 19.95 23.24
CA TYR A 508 8.41 20.22 24.32
C TYR A 508 9.78 20.68 23.78
N MET A 509 10.29 20.00 22.74
CA MET A 509 11.60 20.31 22.16
C MET A 509 11.62 21.65 21.42
N GLN A 510 10.51 22.08 20.83
CA GLN A 510 10.36 23.39 20.18
C GLN A 510 10.45 24.58 21.16
N ARG A 511 10.16 24.36 22.46
CA ARG A 511 10.16 25.43 23.47
C ARG A 511 11.56 25.89 23.83
N ASP A 512 11.70 27.19 24.10
CA ASP A 512 12.93 27.72 24.70
C ASP A 512 13.28 26.92 25.96
N PRO A 513 14.55 26.50 26.14
CA PRO A 513 14.96 25.74 27.32
C PRO A 513 14.57 26.36 28.66
N ALA A 514 14.42 27.68 28.76
CA ALA A 514 13.97 28.36 29.98
C ALA A 514 12.49 28.07 30.34
N GLU A 515 11.65 27.71 29.36
CA GLU A 515 10.22 27.45 29.55
C GLU A 515 9.93 25.97 29.84
N ARG A 516 10.85 25.07 29.48
CA ARG A 516 10.71 23.61 29.56
C ARG A 516 10.32 23.09 30.95
N ALA A 517 10.73 23.77 32.02
CA ALA A 517 10.34 23.40 33.38
C ALA A 517 8.82 23.41 33.61
N GLN A 518 8.09 24.31 32.94
CA GLN A 518 6.63 24.42 33.06
C GLN A 518 5.88 23.33 32.29
N HIS A 519 6.60 22.61 31.42
CA HIS A 519 6.03 21.65 30.48
C HIS A 519 6.63 20.25 30.63
N HIS A 520 7.36 19.98 31.72
CA HIS A 520 8.09 18.72 31.93
C HIS A 520 7.19 17.47 31.83
N SER A 521 5.90 17.60 32.17
CA SER A 521 4.92 16.52 32.03
C SER A 521 4.74 16.02 30.59
N GLN A 522 5.03 16.84 29.57
CA GLN A 522 4.98 16.42 28.17
C GLN A 522 5.97 15.28 27.87
N LEU A 523 7.09 15.20 28.60
CA LEU A 523 8.06 14.11 28.43
C LEU A 523 7.71 12.84 29.21
N THR A 524 6.90 12.95 30.26
CA THR A 524 6.62 11.83 31.17
C THR A 524 5.23 11.24 30.98
N PHE A 525 4.28 12.01 30.45
CA PHE A 525 2.88 11.59 30.29
C PHE A 525 2.73 10.40 29.33
N GLY A 526 3.48 10.38 28.23
CA GLY A 526 3.45 9.27 27.26
C GLY A 526 3.74 7.90 27.89
N LEU A 527 4.55 7.86 28.95
CA LEU A 527 4.91 6.63 29.66
C LEU A 527 3.80 6.07 30.57
N VAL A 528 2.72 6.83 30.81
CA VAL A 528 1.53 6.33 31.53
C VAL A 528 0.82 5.25 30.71
N TYR A 529 0.79 5.39 29.39
CA TYR A 529 0.09 4.49 28.47
C TYR A 529 1.02 3.78 27.46
N ALA A 530 2.34 4.01 27.51
CA ALA A 530 3.31 3.47 26.55
C ALA A 530 3.35 1.94 26.42
N PHE A 531 2.68 1.21 27.32
CA PHE A 531 2.60 -0.24 27.34
C PHE A 531 1.18 -0.78 27.08
N ASP A 532 0.22 0.09 26.81
CA ASP A 532 -1.17 -0.29 26.47
C ASP A 532 -1.28 -0.79 25.03
N GLU A 533 -0.37 -0.35 24.16
CA GLU A 533 -0.27 -0.76 22.76
C GLU A 533 1.20 -1.01 22.38
N ARG A 534 1.43 -1.72 21.28
CA ARG A 534 2.76 -1.87 20.70
C ARG A 534 3.10 -0.65 19.84
N PHE A 535 3.77 0.32 20.44
CA PHE A 535 3.98 1.62 19.79
C PHE A 535 5.22 1.67 18.89
N VAL A 536 5.07 2.24 17.69
CA VAL A 536 6.15 2.89 16.95
C VAL A 536 6.14 4.37 17.34
N LEU A 537 7.32 4.95 17.59
CA LEU A 537 7.50 6.38 17.85
C LEU A 537 7.80 7.06 16.51
N PRO A 538 6.87 7.85 15.92
CA PRO A 538 7.10 8.45 14.62
C PRO A 538 7.66 9.87 14.74
N LEU A 539 8.67 10.18 13.93
CA LEU A 539 8.98 11.52 13.46
C LEU A 539 8.89 11.48 11.94
N SER A 540 7.65 11.52 11.45
CA SER A 540 7.30 11.21 10.06
C SER A 540 7.37 12.43 9.13
N HIS A 541 7.05 12.20 7.85
CA HIS A 541 6.99 13.23 6.83
C HIS A 541 6.04 14.40 7.14
N ASP A 542 4.92 14.15 7.84
CA ASP A 542 3.94 15.17 8.23
C ASP A 542 4.50 16.24 9.17
N GLU A 543 5.52 15.89 9.97
CA GLU A 543 6.10 16.78 10.96
C GLU A 543 7.19 17.70 10.39
N VAL A 544 7.52 17.57 9.11
CA VAL A 544 8.61 18.30 8.44
C VAL A 544 8.16 19.03 7.16
N VAL A 545 6.89 19.43 7.12
CA VAL A 545 6.25 20.18 6.03
C VAL A 545 5.54 21.43 6.56
N HIS A 546 4.86 22.17 5.67
CA HIS A 546 3.95 23.26 6.03
C HIS A 546 4.54 24.41 6.87
N GLY A 547 5.82 24.72 6.68
CA GLY A 547 6.52 25.85 7.30
C GLY A 547 7.31 25.49 8.56
N SER A 548 7.57 24.22 8.82
CA SER A 548 8.25 23.75 10.03
C SER A 548 9.76 24.07 10.09
N GLY A 549 10.42 24.15 8.93
CA GLY A 549 11.88 24.21 8.81
C GLY A 549 12.58 22.85 9.00
N GLY A 550 11.92 21.76 8.62
CA GLY A 550 12.39 20.41 8.96
C GLY A 550 12.51 20.18 10.48
N LEU A 551 13.03 19.04 10.91
CA LEU A 551 13.14 18.76 12.34
C LEU A 551 14.21 19.65 13.04
N LEU A 552 15.26 20.04 12.31
CA LEU A 552 16.33 20.90 12.86
C LEU A 552 15.84 22.34 13.05
N GLY A 553 15.08 22.90 12.10
CA GLY A 553 14.59 24.28 12.15
C GLY A 553 13.58 24.51 13.28
N GLN A 554 12.90 23.45 13.71
CA GLN A 554 12.00 23.45 14.87
C GLN A 554 12.73 23.57 16.22
N MET A 555 14.05 23.34 16.26
CA MET A 555 14.81 23.44 17.51
C MET A 555 15.13 24.92 17.84
N PRO A 556 15.08 25.32 19.13
CA PRO A 556 15.35 26.69 19.55
C PRO A 556 16.85 26.98 19.72
N GLY A 557 17.20 28.27 19.67
CA GLY A 557 18.54 28.79 19.93
C GLY A 557 19.39 29.01 18.68
N ASP A 558 20.68 29.27 18.90
CA ASP A 558 21.69 29.34 17.85
C ASP A 558 21.93 27.96 17.20
N ASP A 559 22.65 27.92 16.07
CA ASP A 559 22.87 26.70 15.31
C ASP A 559 23.46 25.56 16.15
N TRP A 560 24.42 25.86 17.03
CA TRP A 560 25.02 24.83 17.90
C TRP A 560 23.97 24.23 18.82
N ARG A 561 23.12 25.06 19.45
CA ARG A 561 22.01 24.61 20.31
C ARG A 561 20.95 23.85 19.54
N ARG A 562 20.66 24.23 18.29
CA ARG A 562 19.69 23.50 17.44
C ARG A 562 20.17 22.08 17.17
N PHE A 563 21.42 21.94 16.75
CA PHE A 563 22.02 20.62 16.56
C PHE A 563 22.09 19.82 17.86
N ALA A 564 22.45 20.45 18.98
CA ALA A 564 22.49 19.78 20.29
C ALA A 564 21.10 19.28 20.73
N ASN A 565 20.05 20.10 20.58
CA ASN A 565 18.67 19.70 20.84
C ASN A 565 18.25 18.51 19.97
N LEU A 566 18.50 18.57 18.66
CA LEU A 566 18.15 17.48 17.75
C LEU A 566 18.85 16.17 18.15
N ARG A 567 20.15 16.22 18.44
CA ARG A 567 20.91 15.06 18.88
C ARG A 567 20.38 14.47 20.19
N ALA A 568 20.11 15.32 21.18
CA ALA A 568 19.53 14.89 22.45
C ALA A 568 18.13 14.28 22.26
N TYR A 569 17.30 14.87 21.38
CA TYR A 569 15.96 14.38 21.11
C TYR A 569 15.97 12.99 20.46
N LEU A 570 16.77 12.81 19.41
CA LEU A 570 16.91 11.52 18.72
C LEU A 570 17.46 10.44 19.67
N ALA A 571 18.43 10.76 20.51
CA ALA A 571 18.89 9.80 21.52
C ALA A 571 17.81 9.52 22.58
N LEU A 572 17.11 10.53 23.09
CA LEU A 572 15.99 10.30 24.00
C LEU A 572 14.95 9.34 23.38
N MET A 573 14.57 9.58 22.13
CA MET A 573 13.64 8.73 21.37
C MET A 573 14.15 7.28 21.23
N TRP A 574 15.44 7.08 20.93
CA TRP A 574 16.02 5.73 20.79
C TRP A 574 16.05 4.96 22.12
N ALA A 575 16.19 5.66 23.25
CA ALA A 575 16.11 5.05 24.57
C ALA A 575 14.67 4.86 25.08
N HIS A 576 13.71 5.66 24.63
CA HIS A 576 12.32 5.56 25.05
C HIS A 576 11.70 4.21 24.65
N PRO A 577 10.82 3.60 25.46
CA PRO A 577 10.01 2.44 25.06
C PRO A 577 9.20 2.69 23.76
N GLY A 578 9.01 1.65 22.95
CA GLY A 578 8.47 1.70 21.59
C GLY A 578 9.53 1.50 20.51
N ASP A 579 9.11 1.28 19.27
CA ASP A 579 9.97 1.13 18.09
C ASP A 579 10.24 2.48 17.41
N LYS A 580 11.17 2.57 16.46
CA LYS A 580 11.68 3.87 15.94
C LYS A 580 11.29 4.10 14.49
N LEU A 581 10.80 5.29 14.15
CA LEU A 581 10.63 5.74 12.77
C LEU A 581 11.09 7.19 12.62
N VAL A 582 11.95 7.44 11.63
CA VAL A 582 12.35 8.80 11.24
C VAL A 582 12.22 8.96 9.73
N PHE A 583 11.71 10.12 9.31
CA PHE A 583 11.64 10.47 7.91
C PHE A 583 12.97 10.96 7.34
N MET A 584 13.19 10.65 6.08
CA MET A 584 14.35 11.10 5.32
C MET A 584 14.58 12.64 5.43
N GLY A 585 15.82 13.04 5.67
CA GLY A 585 16.19 14.43 5.96
C GLY A 585 16.41 14.70 7.46
N ALA A 586 15.68 14.02 8.34
CA ALA A 586 15.84 14.18 9.78
C ALA A 586 17.19 13.64 10.28
N GLU A 587 17.71 12.58 9.65
CA GLU A 587 18.92 11.88 10.08
C GLU A 587 20.19 12.70 9.90
N PHE A 588 20.22 13.70 9.02
CA PHE A 588 21.33 14.62 8.87
C PHE A 588 20.98 16.07 9.24
N GLY A 589 19.77 16.29 9.78
CA GLY A 589 19.29 17.61 10.19
C GLY A 589 19.15 18.57 9.02
N GLN A 590 18.27 18.25 8.06
CA GLN A 590 17.90 19.18 7.00
C GLN A 590 17.26 20.46 7.56
N TRP A 591 17.58 21.61 6.94
CA TRP A 591 17.07 22.93 7.34
C TRP A 591 15.73 23.30 6.70
N ALA A 592 15.54 22.93 5.45
CA ALA A 592 14.30 23.20 4.74
C ALA A 592 13.26 22.13 5.08
N ASP A 593 11.98 22.52 4.98
CA ASP A 593 10.91 21.55 4.89
C ASP A 593 11.16 20.56 3.76
N TRP A 594 10.61 19.38 3.91
CA TRP A 594 10.55 18.44 2.83
C TRP A 594 9.71 19.00 1.67
N SER A 595 10.21 18.81 0.45
CA SER A 595 9.52 19.14 -0.80
C SER A 595 9.49 17.91 -1.69
N HIS A 596 8.30 17.44 -2.03
CA HIS A 596 8.11 16.28 -2.92
C HIS A 596 8.60 16.53 -4.37
N ASP A 597 8.82 17.79 -4.76
CA ASP A 597 9.26 18.20 -6.10
C ASP A 597 10.79 18.34 -6.23
N GLN A 598 11.55 18.12 -5.16
CA GLN A 598 13.00 18.34 -5.11
C GLN A 598 13.72 17.17 -4.46
N SER A 599 15.03 17.03 -4.72
CA SER A 599 15.84 16.14 -3.90
C SER A 599 15.99 16.69 -2.50
N LEU A 600 16.24 15.81 -1.52
CA LEU A 600 16.77 16.26 -0.23
C LEU A 600 18.07 17.07 -0.40
N ASP A 601 18.39 17.90 0.60
CA ASP A 601 19.54 18.80 0.59
C ASP A 601 20.87 18.07 0.86
N TRP A 602 21.22 17.11 0.01
CA TRP A 602 22.41 16.25 0.18
C TRP A 602 23.73 17.01 0.33
N HIS A 603 23.82 18.22 -0.22
CA HIS A 603 24.98 19.10 -0.08
C HIS A 603 25.27 19.51 1.38
N LEU A 604 24.28 19.44 2.29
CA LEU A 604 24.46 19.73 3.70
C LEU A 604 25.44 18.76 4.38
N LEU A 605 25.59 17.54 3.84
CA LEU A 605 26.57 16.58 4.33
C LEU A 605 28.03 17.00 4.07
N ASP A 606 28.30 18.09 3.36
CA ASP A 606 29.65 18.68 3.33
C ASP A 606 29.98 19.44 4.63
N GLY A 607 28.96 19.78 5.43
CA GLY A 607 29.10 20.41 6.74
C GLY A 607 29.32 19.42 7.88
N ALA A 608 30.29 19.72 8.75
CA ALA A 608 30.60 18.87 9.92
C ALA A 608 29.40 18.66 10.88
N PRO A 609 28.54 19.66 11.19
CA PRO A 609 27.39 19.46 12.08
C PRO A 609 26.38 18.43 11.54
N HIS A 610 26.05 18.49 10.25
CA HIS A 610 25.11 17.56 9.59
C HIS A 610 25.65 16.13 9.59
N ARG A 611 26.94 15.94 9.23
CA ARG A 611 27.61 14.64 9.37
C ARG A 611 27.61 14.14 10.82
N GLY A 612 27.70 15.05 11.79
CA GLY A 612 27.64 14.72 13.20
C GLY A 612 26.30 14.09 13.62
N VAL A 613 25.18 14.65 13.15
CA VAL A 613 23.84 14.08 13.37
C VAL A 613 23.69 12.73 12.66
N GLN A 614 24.11 12.65 11.40
CA GLN A 614 24.05 11.40 10.62
C GLN A 614 24.84 10.28 11.29
N ARG A 615 26.05 10.58 11.76
CA ARG A 615 26.87 9.63 12.50
C ARG A 615 26.21 9.21 13.81
N LEU A 616 25.58 10.14 14.53
CA LEU A 616 24.84 9.82 15.75
C LEU A 616 23.72 8.82 15.44
N VAL A 617 22.93 9.02 14.38
CA VAL A 617 21.86 8.09 14.00
C VAL A 617 22.41 6.70 13.70
N GLY A 618 23.53 6.60 12.98
CA GLY A 618 24.25 5.34 12.78
C GLY A 618 24.65 4.65 14.08
N ASP A 619 25.23 5.39 15.02
CA ASP A 619 25.64 4.88 16.33
C ASP A 619 24.45 4.52 17.24
N LEU A 620 23.33 5.25 17.13
CA LEU A 620 22.06 4.95 17.81
C LEU A 620 21.48 3.63 17.32
N ASN A 621 21.44 3.42 16.00
CA ASN A 621 20.98 2.17 15.38
C ASN A 621 21.89 0.99 15.73
N ALA A 622 23.21 1.17 15.68
CA ALA A 622 24.16 0.16 16.12
C ALA A 622 23.97 -0.19 17.61
N THR A 623 23.69 0.81 18.45
CA THR A 623 23.45 0.62 19.88
C THR A 623 22.14 -0.12 20.14
N LEU A 624 21.05 0.24 19.46
CA LEU A 624 19.76 -0.46 19.53
C LEU A 624 19.92 -1.95 19.22
N ARG A 625 20.66 -2.30 18.16
CA ARG A 625 20.93 -3.70 17.79
C ARG A 625 21.81 -4.44 18.80
N ARG A 626 22.79 -3.75 19.41
CA ARG A 626 23.78 -4.36 20.31
C ARG A 626 23.29 -4.50 21.75
N VAL A 627 22.35 -3.67 22.20
CA VAL A 627 21.92 -3.59 23.61
C VAL A 627 20.49 -4.14 23.76
N PRO A 628 20.32 -5.41 24.20
CA PRO A 628 19.00 -6.03 24.32
C PRO A 628 18.00 -5.29 25.21
N ALA A 629 18.49 -4.59 26.23
CA ALA A 629 17.65 -3.79 27.12
C ALA A 629 16.84 -2.70 26.38
N LEU A 630 17.32 -2.23 25.22
CA LEU A 630 16.64 -1.19 24.45
C LEU A 630 15.41 -1.70 23.67
N TYR A 631 15.34 -2.99 23.32
CA TYR A 631 14.28 -3.52 22.46
C TYR A 631 13.49 -4.70 23.04
N ARG A 632 14.07 -5.54 23.90
CA ARG A 632 13.37 -6.74 24.41
C ARG A 632 12.20 -6.46 25.36
N GLY A 633 12.34 -5.42 26.18
CA GLY A 633 11.30 -4.95 27.09
C GLY A 633 10.51 -3.75 26.56
N THR A 634 10.61 -3.42 25.27
CA THR A 634 10.11 -2.12 24.75
C THR A 634 8.58 -1.97 24.84
N HIS A 635 7.85 -3.08 24.83
CA HIS A 635 6.38 -3.14 24.93
C HIS A 635 5.91 -3.74 26.26
N ARG A 636 6.75 -3.69 27.32
CA ARG A 636 6.46 -4.29 28.63
C ARG A 636 6.79 -3.34 29.76
N THR A 637 5.92 -3.29 30.76
CA THR A 637 6.11 -2.46 31.97
C THR A 637 7.36 -2.83 32.75
N ASP A 638 7.73 -4.11 32.81
CA ASP A 638 8.95 -4.61 33.49
C ASP A 638 10.25 -4.37 32.68
N GLY A 639 10.15 -3.77 31.49
CA GLY A 639 11.27 -3.35 30.66
C GLY A 639 11.79 -1.92 30.95
N PHE A 640 11.15 -1.20 31.87
CA PHE A 640 11.38 0.21 32.14
C PHE A 640 11.30 0.52 33.65
N ASP A 641 12.15 1.43 34.13
CA ASP A 641 12.08 1.97 35.50
C ASP A 641 12.49 3.45 35.53
N TRP A 642 11.78 4.28 36.31
CA TRP A 642 12.11 5.70 36.44
C TRP A 642 13.23 5.90 37.46
N SER A 643 14.26 6.67 37.11
CA SER A 643 15.23 7.19 38.08
C SER A 643 14.98 8.67 38.38
N VAL A 644 14.66 9.50 37.39
CA VAL A 644 14.32 10.91 37.57
C VAL A 644 13.18 11.23 36.61
N ALA A 645 12.01 11.52 37.17
CA ALA A 645 10.81 11.90 36.41
C ALA A 645 10.30 13.30 36.78
N ASP A 646 10.84 13.91 37.84
CA ASP A 646 10.28 15.08 38.51
C ASP A 646 11.27 16.26 38.61
N ASP A 647 12.47 16.17 38.02
CA ASP A 647 13.43 17.28 37.98
C ASP A 647 13.13 18.28 36.85
N ALA A 648 11.91 18.79 36.87
CA ALA A 648 11.43 19.81 35.94
C ALA A 648 12.30 21.08 36.00
N ARG A 649 12.80 21.45 37.19
CA ARG A 649 13.62 22.65 37.40
C ARG A 649 14.88 22.64 36.53
N ASN A 650 15.54 21.49 36.42
CA ASN A 650 16.72 21.34 35.57
C ASN A 650 16.38 20.78 34.18
N SER A 651 15.10 20.44 33.92
CA SER A 651 14.66 19.71 32.73
C SER A 651 15.50 18.46 32.47
N VAL A 652 15.75 17.71 33.54
CA VAL A 652 16.46 16.43 33.50
C VAL A 652 15.44 15.30 33.63
N LEU A 653 15.56 14.31 32.75
CA LEU A 653 14.93 13.01 32.97
C LEU A 653 15.97 11.90 32.95
N ALA A 654 15.72 10.85 33.72
CA ALA A 654 16.54 9.66 33.76
C ALA A 654 15.68 8.42 33.95
N PHE A 655 15.94 7.38 33.17
CA PHE A 655 15.25 6.11 33.30
C PHE A 655 16.15 4.95 32.93
N ILE A 656 15.77 3.77 33.39
CA ILE A 656 16.49 2.53 33.16
C ILE A 656 15.69 1.67 32.21
N ARG A 657 16.40 1.08 31.25
CA ARG A 657 15.90 0.05 30.35
C ARG A 657 16.42 -1.31 30.80
N HIS A 658 15.52 -2.28 30.84
CA HIS A 658 15.78 -3.65 31.30
C HIS A 658 15.58 -4.66 30.16
N ASP A 659 16.33 -5.76 30.25
CA ASP A 659 16.05 -6.97 29.48
C ASP A 659 15.34 -7.96 30.41
N PRO A 660 13.99 -8.03 30.38
CA PRO A 660 13.22 -8.81 31.34
C PRO A 660 13.47 -10.32 31.22
N ASP A 661 13.87 -10.80 30.04
CA ASP A 661 13.98 -12.25 29.76
C ASP A 661 15.42 -12.72 29.55
N GLY A 662 16.35 -11.83 29.16
CA GLY A 662 17.69 -12.22 28.70
C GLY A 662 18.85 -11.90 29.65
N GLY A 663 18.59 -11.28 30.80
CA GLY A 663 19.61 -10.95 31.80
C GLY A 663 20.71 -10.00 31.29
N ALA A 664 20.45 -9.26 30.20
CA ALA A 664 21.38 -8.25 29.74
C ALA A 664 21.54 -7.15 30.80
N PRO A 665 22.73 -6.55 30.93
CA PRO A 665 22.93 -5.48 31.91
C PRO A 665 21.97 -4.30 31.66
N PRO A 666 21.42 -3.69 32.72
CA PRO A 666 20.54 -2.53 32.58
C PRO A 666 21.27 -1.37 31.93
N LEU A 667 20.52 -0.54 31.21
CA LEU A 667 20.98 0.68 30.60
C LEU A 667 20.27 1.87 31.24
N LEU A 668 21.04 2.82 31.76
CA LEU A 668 20.55 4.11 32.23
C LEU A 668 20.62 5.11 31.07
N ALA A 669 19.50 5.71 30.71
CA ALA A 669 19.45 6.86 29.82
C ALA A 669 19.19 8.12 30.66
N VAL A 670 19.99 9.16 30.47
CA VAL A 670 19.85 10.45 31.17
C VAL A 670 19.91 11.58 30.16
N SER A 671 18.91 12.45 30.15
CA SER A 671 18.87 13.62 29.27
C SER A 671 18.86 14.90 30.09
N ASN A 672 19.79 15.82 29.79
CA ASN A 672 19.76 17.22 30.23
C ASN A 672 19.28 18.08 29.07
N LEU A 673 18.07 18.61 29.18
CA LEU A 673 17.41 19.35 28.10
C LEU A 673 17.50 20.87 28.31
N THR A 674 18.57 21.35 28.97
CA THR A 674 18.93 22.76 29.02
C THR A 674 20.38 22.99 28.58
N PRO A 675 20.76 24.21 28.15
CA PRO A 675 22.14 24.53 27.78
C PRO A 675 23.08 24.66 28.98
N GLN A 676 22.58 24.48 30.22
CA GLN A 676 23.39 24.56 31.42
C GLN A 676 23.98 23.17 31.73
N PRO A 677 25.31 22.98 31.72
CA PRO A 677 25.90 21.74 32.21
C PRO A 677 25.66 21.59 33.72
N LEU A 678 25.48 20.35 34.15
CA LEU A 678 25.29 19.99 35.56
C LEU A 678 26.43 19.07 36.00
N HIS A 679 27.21 19.52 36.97
CA HIS A 679 28.29 18.73 37.57
C HIS A 679 27.82 18.08 38.86
N ASP A 680 28.43 16.94 39.19
CA ASP A 680 28.11 16.16 40.38
C ASP A 680 26.62 15.80 40.53
N TYR A 681 25.90 15.75 39.40
CA TYR A 681 24.48 15.41 39.36
C TYR A 681 24.29 13.92 39.66
N ARG A 682 23.43 13.60 40.61
CA ARG A 682 23.34 12.24 41.13
C ARG A 682 22.10 11.51 40.66
N VAL A 683 22.28 10.28 40.19
CA VAL A 683 21.19 9.42 39.71
C VAL A 683 21.29 8.06 40.39
N GLY A 684 20.19 7.60 40.99
CA GLY A 684 20.07 6.25 41.53
C GLY A 684 20.12 5.18 40.43
N VAL A 685 20.75 4.04 40.71
CA VAL A 685 20.85 2.91 39.77
C VAL A 685 20.71 1.56 40.48
N PRO A 686 20.13 0.53 39.84
CA PRO A 686 19.77 -0.72 40.51
C PRO A 686 20.96 -1.66 40.77
N ARG A 687 22.10 -1.42 40.10
CA ARG A 687 23.25 -2.32 40.12
C ARG A 687 24.51 -1.60 40.57
N ALA A 688 25.17 -2.16 41.60
CA ALA A 688 26.49 -1.71 42.04
C ALA A 688 27.58 -2.08 41.04
N GLY A 689 28.67 -1.32 41.03
CA GLY A 689 29.88 -1.62 40.24
C GLY A 689 30.19 -0.55 39.22
N LEU A 690 30.78 -0.96 38.10
CA LEU A 690 31.17 -0.06 37.02
C LEU A 690 30.05 0.09 36.00
N TRP A 691 29.81 1.33 35.57
CA TRP A 691 28.92 1.69 34.49
C TRP A 691 29.72 2.38 33.40
N ARG A 692 29.60 1.88 32.16
CA ARG A 692 30.29 2.43 31.00
C ARG A 692 29.40 3.43 30.29
N GLU A 693 29.90 4.63 30.03
CA GLU A 693 29.28 5.59 29.12
C GLU A 693 29.45 5.05 27.69
N ILE A 694 28.36 4.54 27.10
CA ILE A 694 28.36 3.92 25.77
C ILE A 694 27.84 4.86 24.68
N LEU A 695 27.17 5.95 25.06
CA LEU A 695 26.74 7.03 24.16
C LEU A 695 26.76 8.34 24.93
N ASN A 696 27.22 9.40 24.26
CA ASN A 696 27.14 10.77 24.73
C ASN A 696 26.90 11.69 23.53
N THR A 697 25.70 12.26 23.41
CA THR A 697 25.34 13.11 22.26
C THR A 697 26.09 14.44 22.21
N ASP A 698 26.79 14.82 23.28
CA ASP A 698 27.69 15.98 23.31
C ASP A 698 29.13 15.64 22.89
N SER A 699 29.42 14.41 22.47
CA SER A 699 30.74 14.07 21.93
C SER A 699 31.13 14.99 20.76
N ALA A 700 32.41 15.36 20.68
CA ALA A 700 32.96 16.09 19.54
C ALA A 700 32.78 15.34 18.21
N HIS A 701 32.63 14.00 18.24
CA HIS A 701 32.33 13.20 17.05
C HIS A 701 30.97 13.52 16.42
N TYR A 702 30.05 14.08 17.19
CA TYR A 702 28.72 14.50 16.75
C TYR A 702 28.56 16.03 16.68
N GLY A 703 29.65 16.78 16.92
CA GLY A 703 29.64 18.25 16.96
C GLY A 703 29.24 18.87 18.30
N GLY A 704 29.30 18.11 19.40
CA GLY A 704 29.11 18.65 20.75
C GLY A 704 30.37 19.25 21.38
N SER A 705 30.25 19.72 22.62
CA SER A 705 31.31 20.37 23.40
C SER A 705 32.32 19.38 24.01
N ASN A 706 32.03 18.09 23.92
CA ASN A 706 32.81 16.96 24.41
C ASN A 706 32.89 16.88 25.94
N LEU A 707 31.92 17.45 26.64
CA LEU A 707 31.76 17.25 28.08
C LEU A 707 31.17 15.86 28.35
N GLY A 708 31.55 15.21 29.45
CA GLY A 708 31.09 13.84 29.75
C GLY A 708 31.81 13.23 30.95
N ASN A 709 31.75 11.90 31.08
CA ASN A 709 32.18 11.18 32.29
C ASN A 709 33.46 10.35 32.11
N SER A 710 34.30 10.68 31.13
CA SER A 710 35.57 9.97 30.86
C SER A 710 35.40 8.46 30.63
N GLY A 711 34.24 8.03 30.11
CA GLY A 711 33.97 6.68 29.61
C GLY A 711 33.50 5.65 30.66
N ARG A 712 33.83 5.81 31.94
CA ARG A 712 33.42 4.86 33.01
C ARG A 712 33.22 5.55 34.35
N LEU A 713 32.23 5.08 35.10
CA LEU A 713 31.91 5.55 36.44
C LEU A 713 31.71 4.37 37.39
N ALA A 714 32.15 4.53 38.64
CA ALA A 714 31.84 3.59 39.71
C ALA A 714 30.60 4.08 40.48
N THR A 715 29.74 3.16 40.90
CA THR A 715 28.65 3.49 41.81
C THR A 715 29.16 3.78 43.21
N GLU A 716 28.41 4.61 43.94
CA GLU A 716 28.57 4.82 45.37
C GLU A 716 27.38 4.19 46.12
N PRO A 717 27.60 3.59 47.31
CA PRO A 717 26.54 3.00 48.13
C PRO A 717 25.72 4.07 48.86
N MET A 718 25.20 5.03 48.10
CA MET A 718 24.35 6.10 48.59
C MET A 718 23.00 5.97 47.90
N GLY A 719 21.98 5.58 48.67
CA GLY A 719 20.64 5.33 48.15
C GLY A 719 19.98 6.60 47.61
N MET A 720 19.37 6.50 46.43
CA MET A 720 18.73 7.60 45.72
C MET A 720 17.71 7.05 44.72
N HIS A 721 16.61 7.78 44.49
CA HIS A 721 15.60 7.45 43.47
C HIS A 721 15.11 5.99 43.51
N GLY A 722 14.84 5.47 44.72
CA GLY A 722 14.35 4.09 44.89
C GLY A 722 15.42 3.00 44.80
N HIS A 723 16.69 3.34 44.54
CA HIS A 723 17.78 2.37 44.45
C HIS A 723 18.81 2.50 45.57
N ALA A 724 19.53 1.41 45.87
CA ALA A 724 20.56 1.36 46.92
C ALA A 724 21.93 1.92 46.49
N GLN A 725 22.12 2.19 45.19
CA GLN A 725 23.36 2.69 44.60
C GLN A 725 23.06 3.94 43.79
N SER A 726 24.07 4.80 43.60
CA SER A 726 23.96 5.96 42.71
C SER A 726 25.26 6.24 41.96
N LEU A 727 25.14 6.96 40.84
CA LEU A 727 26.24 7.49 40.06
C LEU A 727 26.30 9.01 40.25
N ARG A 728 27.52 9.56 40.31
CA ARG A 728 27.78 11.00 40.29
C ARG A 728 28.21 11.41 38.88
N LEU A 729 27.31 12.05 38.14
CA LEU A 729 27.43 12.34 36.73
C LEU A 729 27.82 13.80 36.49
N THR A 730 28.58 14.04 35.42
CA THR A 730 28.56 15.30 34.69
C THR A 730 27.58 15.14 33.53
N LEU A 731 26.51 15.94 33.54
CA LEU A 731 25.53 16.01 32.47
C LEU A 731 25.90 17.14 31.52
N PRO A 732 26.24 16.83 30.25
CA PRO A 732 26.53 17.84 29.25
C PRO A 732 25.31 18.72 28.93
N PRO A 733 25.50 19.91 28.35
CA PRO A 733 24.40 20.78 27.97
C PRO A 733 23.67 20.23 26.75
N LEU A 734 22.32 20.22 26.78
CA LEU A 734 21.47 19.74 25.68
C LEU A 734 21.91 18.37 25.15
N ALA A 735 21.99 17.39 26.04
CA ALA A 735 22.58 16.10 25.73
C ALA A 735 21.86 14.93 26.40
N THR A 736 21.99 13.76 25.78
CA THR A 736 21.55 12.48 26.30
C THR A 736 22.75 11.55 26.43
N LEU A 737 22.87 10.92 27.59
CA LEU A 737 23.89 9.95 27.93
C LEU A 737 23.27 8.56 28.07
N TYR A 738 23.95 7.54 27.55
CA TYR A 738 23.65 6.15 27.87
C TYR A 738 24.78 5.55 28.69
N LEU A 739 24.44 5.00 29.84
CA LEU A 739 25.36 4.26 30.69
C LEU A 739 24.88 2.83 30.83
N GLN A 740 25.74 1.85 30.54
CA GLN A 740 25.42 0.44 30.70
C GLN A 740 26.23 -0.17 31.82
N ALA A 741 25.58 -0.92 32.71
CA ALA A 741 26.28 -1.64 33.76
C ALA A 741 27.23 -2.69 33.17
N GLU A 742 28.45 -2.80 33.71
CA GLU A 742 29.36 -3.88 33.36
C GLU A 742 28.97 -5.18 34.07
N LYS A 743 29.30 -6.33 33.46
CA LYS A 743 28.97 -7.65 33.99
C LYS A 743 29.80 -8.02 35.20
#